data_AF-A0A3M1EHW1-F1
#
_entry.id   AF-A0A3M1EHW1-F1
#
_cell.length_a   1.000
_cell.length_b   1.000
_cell.length_c   1.000
_cell.angle_alpha   90.00
_cell.angle_beta   90.00
_cell.angle_gamma   90.00
#
_symmetry.space_group_name_H-M   'P 1'
#
loop_
_entity.id
_entity.type
_entity.pdbx_description
1 polymer ?
#
loop_
_entity_poly.entity_id
_entity_poly.type
_entity_poly.pdbx_seq_one_letter_code
_entity_poly.pdbx_strand_id
1 'polypeptide(L)'
;RVGLHARPAALFAQTAARFAADIRVRDVTTNGTLVNAKSLISVVGLGARQGHEIAVTADGPDAVDALAAIRHLVEETLVELEPPEEEPSPAPGPALPEPAPSEAEPGILRGIGVADGVSIGPAHHYGHTVLEVERRQTSDPAAEWHRFLLAAEQVAEDLRRVERRTAERIGREEAGIFGAQAMILSDPEFLARVREVIETESVNAEAAVDQVTNEFADRLAAMDEPVFQARAADIRVVGQRVVKRLLGEGTDAPILPDYPVVLIARDLTPAETVGLDPERVLGFCTAAGGATSHTAILARALGLPAVVALGDAILRVADGTPLIVDGSAGRVLVDPDEETRARYAEKRARQRADAEQARQAAQQPAQTKDGRRVEVVANAGDVALAQRVLEYGAEGIGLLRTEFLYLERDSLPDEETQYQAYRAVADVLGDRPLIIRTLDIGGDKQVSYLDLGMEMNPFLGWRAIRISLDRPELFKTQLRAILRAGYQRNVKVMFPLVSAIDEVRQARALLQEAQKELADAGIDHADNIDVGIMIEVPGAALLADRFAHEVDFFSIGTNDLVQYTLAVDRGNERVAGYSDPFHPAVLRLLKLVIDGAHAAGIWVGLCGELAGQPEAIPLLLGLGLDEFSMEPAAIPRAKQIIAQLTTEEARQIADEALTFSTAREVRAYLETRAATSD
;
A
#
# COMPACT_ATOMS: atom_id res chain seq x y z
N ARG A 1 -20.37 20.01 5.15
CA ARG A 1 -20.75 18.58 5.26
C ARG A 1 -19.55 17.67 5.14
N VAL A 2 -18.59 18.00 4.26
CA VAL A 2 -17.18 17.60 4.40
C VAL A 2 -16.28 18.83 4.43
N GLY A 3 -15.17 18.79 5.15
CA GLY A 3 -14.15 19.84 5.09
C GLY A 3 -13.46 19.93 3.72
N LEU A 4 -13.17 21.14 3.23
CA LEU A 4 -12.47 21.35 1.96
C LEU A 4 -10.94 21.20 2.12
N HIS A 5 -10.48 20.07 2.66
CA HIS A 5 -9.11 19.92 3.19
C HIS A 5 -8.06 19.31 2.23
N ALA A 6 -8.44 18.59 1.17
CA ALA A 6 -7.51 18.07 0.16
C ALA A 6 -8.21 17.53 -1.10
N ARG A 7 -8.51 16.23 -1.14
CA ARG A 7 -9.25 15.56 -2.24
C ARG A 7 -10.60 16.24 -2.52
N PRO A 8 -11.39 16.66 -1.50
CA PRO A 8 -12.60 17.42 -1.75
C PRO A 8 -12.33 18.75 -2.48
N ALA A 9 -11.31 19.49 -2.04
CA ALA A 9 -10.93 20.75 -2.66
C ALA A 9 -10.38 20.57 -4.08
N ALA A 10 -9.65 19.48 -4.35
CA ALA A 10 -9.15 19.14 -5.68
C ALA A 10 -10.29 18.79 -6.64
N LEU A 11 -11.23 17.95 -6.22
CA LEU A 11 -12.43 17.65 -7.01
C LEU A 11 -13.30 18.91 -7.22
N PHE A 12 -13.41 19.75 -6.20
CA PHE A 12 -14.12 21.03 -6.27
C PHE A 12 -13.48 21.96 -7.30
N ALA A 13 -12.17 22.18 -7.21
CA ALA A 13 -11.42 23.01 -8.14
C ALA A 13 -11.42 22.44 -9.56
N GLN A 14 -11.24 21.12 -9.74
CA GLN A 14 -11.32 20.48 -11.06
C GLN A 14 -12.71 20.65 -11.69
N THR A 15 -13.77 20.47 -10.90
CA THR A 15 -15.14 20.60 -11.38
C THR A 15 -15.41 22.04 -11.78
N ALA A 16 -15.01 23.01 -10.96
CA ALA A 16 -15.13 24.42 -11.27
C ALA A 16 -14.33 24.80 -12.54
N ALA A 17 -13.14 24.23 -12.74
CA ALA A 17 -12.26 24.52 -13.87
C ALA A 17 -12.80 24.04 -15.23
N ARG A 18 -13.81 23.16 -15.27
CA ARG A 18 -14.47 22.69 -16.52
C ARG A 18 -15.32 23.75 -17.20
N PHE A 19 -15.70 24.80 -16.46
CA PHE A 19 -16.64 25.82 -16.90
C PHE A 19 -15.94 27.15 -17.19
N ALA A 20 -16.45 27.91 -18.15
CA ALA A 20 -15.96 29.23 -18.51
C ALA A 20 -16.32 30.30 -17.46
N ALA A 21 -17.41 30.15 -16.73
CA ALA A 21 -17.90 31.08 -15.71
C ALA A 21 -16.86 31.41 -14.62
N ASP A 22 -16.90 32.64 -14.10
CA ASP A 22 -16.19 33.01 -12.88
C ASP A 22 -16.95 32.43 -11.68
N ILE A 23 -16.36 31.44 -11.04
CA ILE A 23 -16.99 30.71 -9.92
C ILE A 23 -16.22 31.06 -8.66
N ARG A 24 -16.94 31.50 -7.63
CA ARG A 24 -16.37 31.86 -6.34
C ARG A 24 -17.10 31.19 -5.20
N VAL A 25 -16.37 30.94 -4.11
CA VAL A 25 -16.86 30.23 -2.93
C VAL A 25 -16.43 31.00 -1.68
N ARG A 26 -17.29 31.06 -0.66
CA ARG A 26 -16.91 31.51 0.69
C ARG A 26 -17.48 30.57 1.73
N ASP A 27 -16.80 30.48 2.87
CA ASP A 27 -17.37 29.89 4.08
C ASP A 27 -18.23 30.94 4.80
N VAL A 28 -19.52 30.68 4.85
CA VAL A 28 -20.54 31.53 5.48
C VAL A 28 -20.45 31.43 7.00
N THR A 29 -19.99 30.29 7.52
CA THR A 29 -19.94 29.95 8.95
C THR A 29 -18.87 30.75 9.69
N THR A 30 -17.69 30.85 9.10
CA THR A 30 -16.56 31.62 9.63
C THR A 30 -16.55 33.08 9.14
N ASN A 31 -17.54 33.46 8.34
CA ASN A 31 -17.62 34.74 7.62
C ASN A 31 -16.35 35.02 6.80
N GLY A 32 -15.84 33.98 6.14
CA GLY A 32 -14.64 34.02 5.31
C GLY A 32 -14.83 34.86 4.04
N THR A 33 -13.72 35.29 3.46
CA THR A 33 -13.70 36.03 2.20
C THR A 33 -14.12 35.17 1.02
N LEU A 34 -14.69 35.79 -0.01
CA LEU A 34 -15.06 35.13 -1.26
C LEU A 34 -13.79 34.85 -2.07
N VAL A 35 -13.47 33.57 -2.30
CA VAL A 35 -12.27 33.09 -2.98
C VAL A 35 -12.59 32.39 -4.31
N ASN A 36 -11.58 32.22 -5.16
CA ASN A 36 -11.75 31.60 -6.48
C ASN A 36 -11.97 30.09 -6.35
N ALA A 37 -13.12 29.60 -6.82
CA ALA A 37 -13.48 28.19 -6.73
C ALA A 37 -12.65 27.29 -7.65
N LYS A 38 -11.98 27.86 -8.66
CA LYS A 38 -11.09 27.14 -9.58
C LYS A 38 -9.67 26.97 -9.03
N SER A 39 -9.35 27.67 -7.94
CA SER A 39 -8.07 27.52 -7.25
C SER A 39 -8.21 26.50 -6.13
N LEU A 40 -7.52 25.38 -6.29
CA LEU A 40 -7.32 24.39 -5.24
C LEU A 40 -6.79 25.06 -3.98
N ILE A 41 -5.82 25.97 -4.11
CA ILE A 41 -5.19 26.58 -2.93
C ILE A 41 -6.16 27.53 -2.21
N SER A 42 -6.92 28.34 -2.94
CA SER A 42 -8.00 29.18 -2.38
C SER A 42 -9.03 28.34 -1.65
N VAL A 43 -9.47 27.26 -2.27
CA VAL A 43 -10.52 26.37 -1.75
C VAL A 43 -10.05 25.65 -0.49
N VAL A 44 -8.78 25.21 -0.44
CA VAL A 44 -8.16 24.66 0.77
C VAL A 44 -7.98 25.75 1.84
N GLY A 45 -7.53 26.93 1.43
CA GLY A 45 -7.28 28.07 2.30
C GLY A 45 -8.52 28.67 2.97
N LEU A 46 -9.72 28.33 2.51
CA LEU A 46 -10.97 28.64 3.23
C LEU A 46 -10.99 28.02 4.63
N GLY A 47 -10.26 26.93 4.84
CA GLY A 47 -10.33 26.17 6.07
C GLY A 47 -11.75 25.72 6.40
N ALA A 48 -12.61 25.57 5.38
CA ALA A 48 -14.00 25.17 5.57
C ALA A 48 -14.01 23.75 6.13
N ARG A 49 -14.57 23.57 7.32
CA ARG A 49 -14.57 22.31 8.06
C ARG A 49 -15.88 21.55 7.85
N GLN A 50 -15.95 20.35 8.39
CA GLN A 50 -17.21 19.66 8.61
C GLN A 50 -18.27 20.60 9.21
N GLY A 51 -19.51 20.47 8.77
CA GLY A 51 -20.61 21.31 9.27
C GLY A 51 -20.60 22.78 8.83
N HIS A 52 -19.54 23.27 8.18
CA HIS A 52 -19.54 24.65 7.65
C HIS A 52 -20.46 24.76 6.43
N GLU A 53 -21.27 25.83 6.39
CA GLU A 53 -22.04 26.26 5.22
C GLU A 53 -21.16 27.10 4.29
N ILE A 54 -21.16 26.75 3.01
CA ILE A 54 -20.47 27.52 1.96
C ILE A 54 -21.48 28.16 1.02
N ALA A 55 -21.16 29.35 0.53
CA ALA A 55 -21.91 30.02 -0.53
C ALA A 55 -21.08 30.05 -1.81
N VAL A 56 -21.65 29.50 -2.89
CA VAL A 56 -21.04 29.50 -4.22
C VAL A 56 -21.79 30.46 -5.13
N THR A 57 -21.06 31.30 -5.84
CA THR A 57 -21.59 32.24 -6.84
C THR A 57 -20.90 31.99 -8.17
N ALA A 58 -21.64 31.98 -9.28
CA ALA A 58 -21.09 31.87 -10.62
C ALA A 58 -21.61 33.00 -11.52
N ASP A 59 -20.75 33.58 -12.34
CA ASP A 59 -21.10 34.60 -13.35
C ASP A 59 -20.45 34.26 -14.70
N GLY A 60 -21.24 34.18 -15.77
CA GLY A 60 -20.74 33.79 -17.10
C GLY A 60 -21.70 32.93 -17.92
N PRO A 61 -21.26 32.51 -19.13
CA PRO A 61 -22.12 31.89 -20.14
C PRO A 61 -22.66 30.51 -19.76
N ASP A 62 -21.96 29.78 -18.88
CA ASP A 62 -22.32 28.45 -18.38
C ASP A 62 -22.52 28.43 -16.85
N ALA A 63 -22.85 29.58 -16.25
CA ALA A 63 -22.97 29.75 -14.80
C ALA A 63 -24.03 28.82 -14.16
N VAL A 64 -25.13 28.53 -14.87
CA VAL A 64 -26.18 27.64 -14.38
C VAL A 64 -25.69 26.19 -14.31
N ASP A 65 -25.01 25.73 -15.35
CA ASP A 65 -24.46 24.37 -15.42
C ASP A 65 -23.31 24.19 -14.42
N ALA A 66 -22.49 25.23 -14.25
CA ALA A 66 -21.43 25.28 -13.25
C ALA A 66 -21.97 25.15 -11.82
N LEU A 67 -23.03 25.90 -11.48
CA LEU A 67 -23.67 25.80 -10.16
C LEU A 67 -24.34 24.45 -9.96
N ALA A 68 -24.97 23.88 -10.99
CA ALA A 68 -25.55 22.55 -10.92
C ALA A 68 -24.48 21.47 -10.68
N ALA A 69 -23.35 21.54 -11.38
CA ALA A 69 -22.24 20.60 -11.23
C ALA A 69 -21.54 20.73 -9.88
N ILE A 70 -21.29 21.96 -9.39
CA ILE A 70 -20.72 22.17 -8.05
C ILE A 70 -21.69 21.76 -6.96
N ARG A 71 -23.00 21.99 -7.15
CA ARG A 71 -24.02 21.54 -6.21
C ARG A 71 -24.08 20.02 -6.15
N HIS A 72 -24.14 19.34 -7.30
CA HIS A 72 -24.07 17.87 -7.36
C HIS A 72 -22.77 17.36 -6.73
N LEU A 73 -21.64 18.01 -7.00
CA LEU A 73 -20.37 17.66 -6.39
C LEU A 73 -20.44 17.81 -4.86
N VAL A 74 -20.94 18.90 -4.31
CA VAL A 74 -21.00 19.12 -2.85
C VAL A 74 -22.05 18.25 -2.17
N GLU A 75 -23.19 18.00 -2.82
CA GLU A 75 -24.32 17.26 -2.26
C GLU A 75 -24.17 15.74 -2.41
N GLU A 76 -23.47 15.27 -3.45
CA GLU A 76 -23.38 13.85 -3.80
C GLU A 76 -21.93 13.32 -3.79
N THR A 77 -20.93 14.09 -4.22
CA THR A 77 -19.54 13.60 -4.40
C THR A 77 -18.58 13.97 -3.26
N LEU A 78 -18.73 15.14 -2.62
CA LEU A 78 -17.85 15.60 -1.54
C LEU A 78 -18.33 15.17 -0.18
N VAL A 79 -19.61 14.78 -0.07
CA VAL A 79 -20.07 14.09 1.13
C VAL A 79 -19.20 12.86 1.38
N GLU A 80 -18.60 12.27 0.34
CA GLU A 80 -17.93 10.97 0.33
C GLU A 80 -16.51 10.90 0.95
N LEU A 81 -16.07 11.91 1.70
CA LEU A 81 -14.65 12.14 2.00
C LEU A 81 -14.29 12.50 3.47
N GLU A 82 -15.15 12.25 4.46
CA GLU A 82 -14.85 12.52 5.89
C GLU A 82 -14.64 11.28 6.79
N PRO A 83 -13.71 11.33 7.76
CA PRO A 83 -13.67 10.43 8.91
C PRO A 83 -14.67 10.85 10.01
N PRO A 84 -15.04 9.97 10.97
CA PRO A 84 -16.01 10.31 12.02
C PRO A 84 -15.47 11.28 13.07
N GLU A 85 -16.38 12.04 13.70
CA GLU A 85 -16.14 13.14 14.66
C GLU A 85 -15.28 12.76 15.89
N GLU A 86 -14.25 13.56 16.19
CA GLU A 86 -13.44 13.49 17.42
C GLU A 86 -14.18 14.11 18.63
N GLU A 87 -14.41 13.33 19.69
CA GLU A 87 -14.73 13.86 21.02
C GLU A 87 -13.48 14.48 21.70
N PRO A 88 -13.64 15.47 22.59
CA PRO A 88 -12.51 16.17 23.20
C PRO A 88 -11.63 15.21 24.03
N SER A 89 -10.35 15.18 23.68
CA SER A 89 -9.30 14.36 24.27
C SER A 89 -9.20 14.51 25.80
N PRO A 90 -9.19 13.41 26.58
CA PRO A 90 -8.60 13.42 27.91
C PRO A 90 -7.07 13.49 27.80
N ALA A 91 -6.45 14.19 28.74
CA ALA A 91 -5.00 14.41 28.81
C ALA A 91 -4.16 13.14 28.55
N PRO A 92 -3.00 13.26 27.88
CA PRO A 92 -2.19 12.11 27.49
C PRO A 92 -1.82 11.27 28.70
N GLY A 93 -2.14 9.98 28.62
CA GLY A 93 -1.63 8.97 29.55
C GLY A 93 -0.10 8.89 29.47
N PRO A 94 0.56 8.38 30.54
CA PRO A 94 2.01 8.36 30.61
C PRO A 94 2.59 7.57 29.42
N ALA A 95 3.51 8.22 28.69
CA ALA A 95 4.26 7.60 27.60
C ALA A 95 4.92 6.30 28.09
N LEU A 96 4.78 5.24 27.30
CA LEU A 96 5.58 4.03 27.48
C LEU A 96 7.07 4.42 27.38
N PRO A 97 7.94 3.83 28.21
CA PRO A 97 9.35 4.18 28.21
C PRO A 97 9.95 3.88 26.83
N GLU A 98 10.51 4.92 26.20
CA GLU A 98 11.38 4.77 25.05
C GLU A 98 12.47 3.74 25.39
N PRO A 99 12.82 2.82 24.48
CA PRO A 99 13.97 1.96 24.68
C PRO A 99 15.19 2.87 24.83
N ALA A 100 15.85 2.78 25.98
CA ALA A 100 17.05 3.54 26.25
C ALA A 100 18.06 3.31 25.10
N PRO A 101 18.71 4.36 24.57
CA PRO A 101 19.80 4.18 23.62
C PRO A 101 20.88 3.35 24.31
N SER A 102 20.99 2.08 23.89
CA SER A 102 22.17 1.26 24.15
C SER A 102 23.38 2.06 23.71
N GLU A 103 24.40 2.14 24.57
CA GLU A 103 25.66 2.85 24.33
C GLU A 103 26.09 2.70 22.87
N ALA A 104 26.09 3.81 22.13
CA ALA A 104 26.39 3.82 20.71
C ALA A 104 27.84 3.39 20.50
N GLU A 105 28.05 2.17 19.99
CA GLU A 105 29.34 1.79 19.43
C GLU A 105 29.74 2.85 18.38
N PRO A 106 30.94 3.45 18.48
CA PRO A 106 31.37 4.48 17.54
C PRO A 106 31.27 3.97 16.09
N GLY A 107 30.56 4.70 15.23
CA GLY A 107 30.39 4.35 13.82
C GLY A 107 29.19 3.46 13.48
N ILE A 108 28.35 3.07 14.45
CA ILE A 108 27.10 2.34 14.19
C ILE A 108 25.89 3.23 14.45
N LEU A 109 25.09 3.43 13.39
CA LEU A 109 23.79 4.09 13.47
C LEU A 109 22.69 3.03 13.51
N ARG A 110 21.70 3.21 14.38
CA ARG A 110 20.55 2.31 14.53
C ARG A 110 19.28 3.02 14.08
N GLY A 111 18.44 2.29 13.36
CA GLY A 111 17.14 2.74 12.88
C GLY A 111 16.19 1.55 12.78
N ILE A 112 15.20 1.66 11.89
CA ILE A 112 14.21 0.62 11.64
C ILE A 112 14.58 -0.08 10.34
N GLY A 113 14.85 -1.39 10.42
CA GLY A 113 15.04 -2.23 9.25
C GLY A 113 13.73 -2.40 8.50
N VAL A 114 13.65 -1.93 7.25
CA VAL A 114 12.41 -1.98 6.46
C VAL A 114 12.46 -2.97 5.32
N ALA A 115 13.65 -3.31 4.83
CA ALA A 115 13.86 -4.35 3.83
C ALA A 115 15.15 -5.11 4.13
N ASP A 116 15.06 -6.44 4.06
CA ASP A 116 16.13 -7.35 4.46
C ASP A 116 17.35 -7.32 3.53
N GLY A 117 18.45 -7.87 4.05
CA GLY A 117 19.69 -8.07 3.30
C GLY A 117 20.81 -7.12 3.71
N VAL A 118 21.96 -7.32 3.05
CA VAL A 118 23.19 -6.56 3.32
C VAL A 118 23.65 -5.87 2.03
N SER A 119 23.76 -4.55 2.08
CA SER A 119 24.42 -3.76 1.04
C SER A 119 25.74 -3.19 1.56
N ILE A 120 26.73 -3.14 0.67
CA ILE A 120 28.08 -2.64 0.97
C ILE A 120 28.48 -1.76 -0.21
N GLY A 121 28.72 -0.48 0.04
CA GLY A 121 29.07 0.46 -1.02
C GLY A 121 29.41 1.84 -0.49
N PRO A 122 29.95 2.73 -1.33
CA PRO A 122 30.17 4.11 -0.96
C PRO A 122 28.85 4.84 -0.76
N ALA A 123 28.81 5.71 0.26
CA ALA A 123 27.72 6.64 0.51
C ALA A 123 27.54 7.60 -0.67
N HIS A 124 26.30 7.84 -1.04
CA HIS A 124 25.94 8.90 -1.97
C HIS A 124 24.68 9.61 -1.46
N HIS A 125 24.79 10.90 -1.19
CA HIS A 125 23.63 11.69 -0.82
C HIS A 125 22.67 11.82 -2.00
N TYR A 126 21.45 11.36 -1.74
CA TYR A 126 20.33 11.43 -2.64
C TYR A 126 19.32 12.42 -2.06
N GLY A 127 19.14 13.53 -2.75
CA GLY A 127 18.28 14.61 -2.28
C GLY A 127 18.87 15.98 -2.59
N HIS A 128 18.03 16.99 -2.39
CA HIS A 128 18.26 18.34 -2.90
C HIS A 128 19.39 19.06 -2.14
N THR A 129 20.42 19.50 -2.86
CA THR A 129 21.18 20.69 -2.47
C THR A 129 20.16 21.80 -2.23
N VAL A 130 20.23 22.48 -1.07
CA VAL A 130 19.43 23.70 -0.86
C VAL A 130 19.81 24.65 -2.00
N LEU A 131 18.87 24.89 -2.90
CA LEU A 131 19.07 25.83 -4.00
C LEU A 131 19.06 27.22 -3.38
N GLU A 132 20.22 27.87 -3.35
CA GLU A 132 20.26 29.29 -3.03
C GLU A 132 19.68 30.05 -4.22
N VAL A 133 18.41 30.43 -4.10
CA VAL A 133 17.75 31.26 -5.11
C VAL A 133 18.27 32.69 -4.99
N GLU A 134 19.13 33.08 -5.92
CA GLU A 134 19.57 34.47 -6.00
C GLU A 134 18.41 35.37 -6.47
N ARG A 135 17.97 36.25 -5.57
CA ARG A 135 16.96 37.27 -5.87
C ARG A 135 17.58 38.41 -6.67
N ARG A 136 17.21 38.53 -7.95
CA ARG A 136 17.71 39.53 -8.89
C ARG A 136 16.56 40.40 -9.40
N GLN A 137 16.84 41.68 -9.62
CA GLN A 137 15.88 42.55 -10.29
C GLN A 137 15.87 42.26 -11.79
N THR A 138 14.68 42.23 -12.39
CA THR A 138 14.48 42.11 -13.83
C THR A 138 14.01 43.44 -14.42
N SER A 139 14.51 43.77 -15.61
CA SER A 139 14.00 44.87 -16.42
C SER A 139 12.87 44.45 -17.36
N ASP A 140 12.58 43.15 -17.45
CA ASP A 140 11.54 42.59 -18.31
C ASP A 140 10.70 41.54 -17.55
N PRO A 141 9.73 42.00 -16.74
CA PRO A 141 8.82 41.10 -16.02
C PRO A 141 7.99 40.20 -16.95
N ALA A 142 7.71 40.63 -18.17
CA ALA A 142 6.94 39.84 -19.14
C ALA A 142 7.74 38.63 -19.63
N ALA A 143 9.05 38.79 -19.87
CA ALA A 143 9.95 37.69 -20.19
C ALA A 143 10.07 36.69 -19.03
N GLU A 144 10.18 37.17 -17.79
CA GLU A 144 10.24 36.30 -16.60
C GLU A 144 8.93 35.53 -16.37
N TRP A 145 7.78 36.17 -16.59
CA TRP A 145 6.47 35.50 -16.56
C TRP A 145 6.37 34.38 -17.61
N HIS A 146 6.85 34.63 -18.83
CA HIS A 146 6.87 33.60 -19.87
C HIS A 146 7.81 32.44 -19.53
N ARG A 147 9.00 32.73 -18.98
CA ARG A 147 9.95 31.70 -18.50
C ARG A 147 9.31 30.81 -17.43
N PHE A 148 8.61 31.41 -16.47
CA PHE A 148 7.88 30.67 -15.44
C PHE A 148 6.82 29.74 -16.03
N LEU A 149 5.95 30.25 -16.92
CA LEU A 149 4.89 29.42 -17.52
C LEU A 149 5.44 28.19 -18.24
N LEU A 150 6.51 28.36 -19.02
CA LEU A 150 7.17 27.24 -19.71
C LEU A 150 7.76 26.22 -18.72
N ALA A 151 8.40 26.69 -17.64
CA ALA A 151 8.97 25.80 -16.63
C ALA A 151 7.87 25.04 -15.85
N ALA A 152 6.78 25.71 -15.48
CA ALA A 152 5.65 25.12 -14.79
C ALA A 152 4.94 24.06 -15.64
N GLU A 153 4.73 24.33 -16.93
CA GLU A 153 4.14 23.36 -17.86
C GLU A 153 5.00 22.10 -18.01
N GLN A 154 6.30 22.26 -18.17
CA GLN A 154 7.24 21.15 -18.29
C GLN A 154 7.30 20.29 -17.03
N VAL A 155 7.33 20.92 -15.85
CA VAL A 155 7.31 20.18 -14.57
C VAL A 155 5.98 19.45 -14.38
N ALA A 156 4.86 20.06 -14.74
CA ALA A 156 3.55 19.41 -14.68
C ALA A 156 3.48 18.18 -15.60
N GLU A 157 4.08 18.25 -16.80
CA GLU A 157 4.13 17.13 -17.74
C GLU A 157 5.05 16.00 -17.25
N ASP A 158 6.19 16.35 -16.64
CA ASP A 158 7.09 15.38 -15.99
C ASP A 158 6.40 14.66 -14.83
N LEU A 159 5.66 15.38 -13.97
CA LEU A 159 4.89 14.79 -12.88
C LEU A 159 3.81 13.82 -13.38
N ARG A 160 3.07 14.19 -14.43
CA ARG A 160 2.09 13.29 -15.08
C ARG A 160 2.75 12.06 -15.72
N ARG A 161 4.02 12.17 -16.16
CA ARG A 161 4.77 11.01 -16.68
C ARG A 161 5.17 10.07 -15.56
N VAL A 162 5.60 10.61 -14.42
CA VAL A 162 5.94 9.84 -13.21
C VAL A 162 4.70 9.14 -12.64
N GLU A 163 3.55 9.81 -12.63
CA GLU A 163 2.24 9.23 -12.30
C GLU A 163 1.97 7.96 -13.11
N ARG A 164 2.06 8.06 -14.46
CA ARG A 164 1.84 6.91 -15.35
C ARG A 164 2.80 5.75 -15.08
N ARG A 165 4.09 6.02 -14.92
CA ARG A 165 5.09 4.96 -14.65
C ARG A 165 4.91 4.30 -13.28
N THR A 166 4.50 5.07 -12.28
CA THR A 166 4.25 4.56 -10.93
C THR A 166 3.01 3.67 -10.92
N ALA A 167 1.96 4.11 -11.62
CA ALA A 167 0.75 3.33 -11.84
C ALA A 167 1.04 1.95 -12.48
N GLU A 168 1.94 1.91 -13.46
CA GLU A 168 2.31 0.67 -14.16
C GLU A 168 3.13 -0.32 -13.32
N ARG A 169 3.94 0.17 -12.37
CA ARG A 169 4.91 -0.66 -11.63
C ARG A 169 4.41 -1.11 -10.25
N ILE A 170 3.58 -0.31 -9.59
CA ILE A 170 3.24 -0.49 -8.16
C ILE A 170 1.74 -0.40 -7.93
N GLY A 171 1.04 0.56 -8.55
CA GLY A 171 -0.38 0.78 -8.33
C GLY A 171 -0.79 2.23 -8.54
N ARG A 172 -2.07 2.45 -8.90
CA ARG A 172 -2.61 3.80 -9.19
C ARG A 172 -2.91 4.61 -7.94
N GLU A 173 -3.19 3.96 -6.82
CA GLU A 173 -3.46 4.64 -5.56
C GLU A 173 -2.24 5.45 -5.10
N GLU A 174 -1.06 4.83 -5.18
CA GLU A 174 0.24 5.41 -4.89
C GLU A 174 0.65 6.45 -5.95
N ALA A 175 0.14 6.33 -7.19
CA ALA A 175 0.44 7.26 -8.28
C ALA A 175 -0.33 8.59 -8.18
N GLY A 176 -1.54 8.61 -7.62
CA GLY A 176 -2.43 9.78 -7.62
C GLY A 176 -1.87 11.04 -6.93
N ILE A 177 -0.84 10.87 -6.09
CA ILE A 177 -0.11 11.96 -5.45
C ILE A 177 0.53 12.89 -6.50
N PHE A 178 1.08 12.33 -7.58
CA PHE A 178 1.75 13.11 -8.63
C PHE A 178 0.75 13.93 -9.45
N GLY A 179 -0.46 13.41 -9.66
CA GLY A 179 -1.56 14.16 -10.29
C GLY A 179 -1.94 15.40 -9.48
N ALA A 180 -2.08 15.25 -8.16
CA ALA A 180 -2.35 16.39 -7.26
C ALA A 180 -1.21 17.43 -7.28
N GLN A 181 0.04 16.99 -7.28
CA GLN A 181 1.21 17.87 -7.39
C GLN A 181 1.23 18.65 -8.71
N ALA A 182 0.86 18.00 -9.83
CA ALA A 182 0.78 18.67 -11.13
C ALA A 182 -0.32 19.75 -11.17
N MET A 183 -1.43 19.57 -10.43
CA MET A 183 -2.52 20.54 -10.38
C MET A 183 -2.12 21.87 -9.73
N ILE A 184 -1.23 21.85 -8.74
CA ILE A 184 -0.73 23.06 -8.05
C ILE A 184 -0.12 24.04 -9.06
N LEU A 185 0.60 23.52 -10.06
CA LEU A 185 1.27 24.32 -11.10
C LEU A 185 0.31 24.98 -12.10
N SER A 186 -0.91 24.47 -12.19
CA SER A 186 -1.99 25.04 -12.99
C SER A 186 -3.01 25.84 -12.17
N ASP A 187 -2.76 26.03 -10.88
CA ASP A 187 -3.70 26.70 -9.98
C ASP A 187 -3.80 28.21 -10.29
N PRO A 188 -5.00 28.75 -10.55
CA PRO A 188 -5.17 30.16 -10.90
C PRO A 188 -4.69 31.16 -9.85
N GLU A 189 -4.75 30.85 -8.55
CA GLU A 189 -4.29 31.74 -7.48
C GLU A 189 -2.77 31.68 -7.35
N PHE A 190 -2.19 30.48 -7.44
CA PHE A 190 -0.73 30.32 -7.50
C PHE A 190 -0.15 31.10 -8.69
N LEU A 191 -0.71 30.91 -9.89
CA LEU A 191 -0.30 31.60 -11.10
C LEU A 191 -0.47 33.12 -10.99
N ALA A 192 -1.60 33.59 -10.45
CA ALA A 192 -1.84 35.02 -10.25
C ALA A 192 -0.85 35.64 -9.25
N ARG A 193 -0.56 34.96 -8.15
CA ARG A 193 0.36 35.44 -7.12
C ARG A 193 1.81 35.45 -7.61
N VAL A 194 2.26 34.41 -8.32
CA VAL A 194 3.59 34.40 -8.95
C VAL A 194 3.71 35.55 -9.95
N ARG A 195 2.68 35.76 -10.79
CA ARG A 195 2.64 36.89 -11.73
C ARG A 195 2.72 38.24 -11.02
N GLU A 196 1.95 38.41 -9.96
CA GLU A 196 1.95 39.64 -9.16
C GLU A 196 3.34 39.92 -8.58
N VAL A 197 4.01 38.93 -7.99
CA VAL A 197 5.36 39.11 -7.43
C VAL A 197 6.36 39.49 -8.54
N ILE A 198 6.32 38.82 -9.69
CA ILE A 198 7.19 39.16 -10.84
C ILE A 198 6.94 40.59 -11.32
N GLU A 199 5.68 40.99 -11.50
CA GLU A 199 5.31 42.29 -12.08
C GLU A 199 5.51 43.45 -11.08
N THR A 200 5.12 43.28 -9.81
CA THR A 200 5.15 44.36 -8.81
C THR A 200 6.50 44.51 -8.14
N GLU A 201 7.18 43.41 -7.82
CA GLU A 201 8.50 43.45 -7.18
C GLU A 201 9.64 43.50 -8.21
N SER A 202 9.32 43.30 -9.50
CA SER A 202 10.28 43.31 -10.62
C SER A 202 11.46 42.37 -10.36
N VAL A 203 11.16 41.14 -9.94
CA VAL A 203 12.15 40.10 -9.64
C VAL A 203 12.15 38.97 -10.68
N ASN A 204 13.23 38.19 -10.71
CA ASN A 204 13.34 36.99 -11.54
C ASN A 204 12.35 35.88 -11.12
N ALA A 205 11.97 35.03 -12.07
CA ALA A 205 10.97 33.98 -11.91
C ALA A 205 11.32 33.00 -10.77
N GLU A 206 12.59 32.66 -10.59
CA GLU A 206 13.04 31.74 -9.54
C GLU A 206 12.70 32.28 -8.14
N ALA A 207 13.01 33.56 -7.89
CA ALA A 207 12.75 34.22 -6.62
C ALA A 207 11.25 34.40 -6.36
N ALA A 208 10.48 34.70 -7.41
CA ALA A 208 9.03 34.80 -7.29
C ALA A 208 8.39 33.45 -6.95
N VAL A 209 8.80 32.36 -7.61
CA VAL A 209 8.28 31.02 -7.32
C VAL A 209 8.65 30.59 -5.90
N ASP A 210 9.91 30.74 -5.49
CA ASP A 210 10.35 30.35 -4.16
C ASP A 210 9.60 31.13 -3.06
N GLN A 211 9.46 32.45 -3.22
CA GLN A 211 8.69 33.28 -2.29
C GLN A 211 7.23 32.83 -2.21
N VAL A 212 6.55 32.67 -3.35
CA VAL A 212 5.13 32.33 -3.39
C VAL A 212 4.88 30.91 -2.87
N THR A 213 5.73 29.95 -3.23
CA THR A 213 5.67 28.59 -2.70
C THR A 213 5.81 28.56 -1.18
N ASN A 214 6.77 29.31 -0.61
CA ASN A 214 6.93 29.40 0.85
C ASN A 214 5.74 30.12 1.51
N GLU A 215 5.24 31.21 0.93
CA GLU A 215 4.04 31.93 1.41
C GLU A 215 2.81 31.01 1.50
N PHE A 216 2.60 30.13 0.52
CA PHE A 216 1.48 29.18 0.52
C PHE A 216 1.72 27.99 1.44
N ALA A 217 2.93 27.43 1.45
CA ALA A 217 3.28 26.33 2.34
C ALA A 217 3.18 26.73 3.82
N ASP A 218 3.64 27.92 4.19
CA ASP A 218 3.58 28.42 5.57
C ASP A 218 2.13 28.67 6.02
N ARG A 219 1.27 29.16 5.10
CA ARG A 219 -0.17 29.30 5.34
C ARG A 219 -0.84 27.96 5.63
N LEU A 220 -0.49 26.89 4.92
CA LEU A 220 -1.00 25.54 5.17
C LEU A 220 -0.41 24.92 6.44
N ALA A 221 0.89 25.10 6.69
CA ALA A 221 1.56 24.56 7.87
C ALA A 221 1.05 25.19 9.19
N ALA A 222 0.54 26.42 9.12
CA ALA A 222 -0.09 27.11 10.25
C ALA A 222 -1.51 26.60 10.59
N MET A 223 -2.07 25.68 9.80
CA MET A 223 -3.35 25.03 10.09
C MET A 223 -3.14 23.84 11.03
N ASP A 224 -4.04 23.67 12.03
CA ASP A 224 -3.87 22.73 13.15
C ASP A 224 -3.98 21.23 12.79
N GLU A 225 -4.23 20.85 11.53
CA GLU A 225 -4.37 19.43 11.16
C GLU A 225 -3.14 18.83 10.44
N PRO A 226 -2.74 17.58 10.79
CA PRO A 226 -1.60 16.88 10.18
C PRO A 226 -1.67 16.76 8.65
N VAL A 227 -2.88 16.66 8.08
CA VAL A 227 -3.10 16.59 6.63
C VAL A 227 -2.60 17.85 5.93
N PHE A 228 -2.80 19.04 6.53
CA PHE A 228 -2.32 20.30 5.94
C PHE A 228 -0.81 20.45 6.04
N GLN A 229 -0.20 19.91 7.09
CA GLN A 229 1.27 19.89 7.25
C GLN A 229 1.94 19.02 6.19
N ALA A 230 1.39 17.84 5.90
CA ALA A 230 1.86 16.99 4.80
C ALA A 230 1.73 17.70 3.43
N ARG A 231 0.67 18.49 3.22
CA ARG A 231 0.47 19.27 1.99
C ARG A 231 1.38 20.48 1.87
N ALA A 232 1.75 21.12 2.98
CA ALA A 232 2.76 22.18 2.97
C ALA A 232 4.10 21.66 2.41
N ALA A 233 4.47 20.42 2.75
CA ALA A 233 5.65 19.77 2.19
C ALA A 233 5.49 19.53 0.67
N ASP A 234 4.34 19.05 0.20
CA ASP A 234 4.05 18.87 -1.24
C ASP A 234 4.22 20.18 -2.04
N ILE A 235 3.68 21.31 -1.54
CA ILE A 235 3.81 22.61 -2.19
C ILE A 235 5.30 23.01 -2.33
N ARG A 236 6.09 22.84 -1.26
CA ARG A 236 7.53 23.15 -1.28
C ARG A 236 8.28 22.29 -2.29
N VAL A 237 7.97 20.99 -2.35
CA VAL A 237 8.57 20.06 -3.33
C VAL A 237 8.26 20.48 -4.76
N VAL A 238 7.01 20.84 -5.05
CA VAL A 238 6.60 21.29 -6.38
C VAL A 238 7.28 22.60 -6.77
N GLY A 239 7.34 23.58 -5.87
CA GLY A 239 8.03 24.86 -6.13
C GLY A 239 9.53 24.67 -6.41
N GLN A 240 10.21 23.82 -5.63
CA GLN A 240 11.61 23.49 -5.86
C GLN A 240 11.85 22.86 -7.23
N ARG A 241 10.94 22.00 -7.72
CA ARG A 241 11.04 21.42 -9.07
C ARG A 241 10.97 22.49 -10.17
N VAL A 242 10.11 23.50 -10.00
CA VAL A 242 10.01 24.63 -10.93
C VAL A 242 11.26 25.50 -10.88
N VAL A 243 11.76 25.81 -9.67
CA VAL A 243 12.99 26.59 -9.49
C VAL A 243 14.19 25.90 -10.16
N LYS A 244 14.37 24.58 -9.96
CA LYS A 244 15.41 23.81 -10.67
C LYS A 244 15.32 24.00 -12.18
N ARG A 245 14.12 23.80 -12.72
CA ARG A 245 13.87 23.91 -14.15
C ARG A 245 14.20 25.30 -14.69
N LEU A 246 13.87 26.35 -13.94
CA LEU A 246 14.17 27.74 -14.30
C LEU A 246 15.66 28.06 -14.30
N LEU A 247 16.43 27.46 -13.38
CA LEU A 247 17.89 27.59 -13.30
C LEU A 247 18.63 26.86 -14.43
N GLY A 248 17.92 26.11 -15.28
CA GLY A 248 18.55 25.30 -16.34
C GLY A 248 19.26 24.07 -15.81
N GLU A 249 19.15 23.79 -14.51
CA GLU A 249 19.40 22.48 -13.94
C GLU A 249 18.23 21.60 -14.38
N GLY A 250 18.49 20.56 -15.18
CA GLY A 250 17.43 19.66 -15.63
C GLY A 250 16.56 19.19 -14.46
N THR A 251 15.30 18.84 -14.74
CA THR A 251 14.45 18.04 -13.83
C THR A 251 14.98 16.62 -13.62
N ASP A 252 16.23 16.37 -14.04
CA ASP A 252 16.89 15.11 -13.94
C ASP A 252 16.91 14.71 -12.46
N ALA A 253 16.46 13.48 -12.24
CA ALA A 253 16.70 12.77 -11.00
C ALA A 253 18.17 13.01 -10.58
N PRO A 254 18.47 13.13 -9.28
CA PRO A 254 19.85 13.24 -8.81
C PRO A 254 20.72 12.27 -9.60
N ILE A 255 21.77 12.78 -10.25
CA ILE A 255 22.60 11.99 -11.16
C ILE A 255 23.22 10.88 -10.31
N LEU A 256 22.65 9.69 -10.39
CA LEU A 256 23.26 8.52 -9.81
C LEU A 256 24.60 8.32 -10.52
N PRO A 257 25.70 8.19 -9.77
CA PRO A 257 27.00 7.91 -10.37
C PRO A 257 26.93 6.64 -11.23
N ASP A 258 27.84 6.54 -12.21
CA ASP A 258 27.94 5.37 -13.11
C ASP A 258 28.53 4.12 -12.41
N TYR A 259 28.57 4.11 -11.08
CA TYR A 259 29.01 2.98 -10.27
C TYR A 259 28.01 2.73 -9.12
N PRO A 260 27.94 1.49 -8.58
CA PRO A 260 26.98 1.17 -7.54
C PRO A 260 27.24 1.87 -6.19
N VAL A 261 26.19 2.41 -5.57
CA VAL A 261 26.24 3.22 -4.33
C VAL A 261 25.17 2.82 -3.31
N VAL A 262 25.38 3.25 -2.05
CA VAL A 262 24.35 3.25 -1.01
C VAL A 262 23.78 4.66 -0.88
N LEU A 263 22.48 4.82 -1.08
CA LEU A 263 21.85 6.14 -1.03
C LEU A 263 21.58 6.60 0.40
N ILE A 264 21.90 7.86 0.69
CA ILE A 264 21.55 8.56 1.92
C ILE A 264 20.57 9.67 1.59
N ALA A 265 19.39 9.66 2.18
CA ALA A 265 18.43 10.74 2.02
C ALA A 265 17.86 11.20 3.37
N ARG A 266 17.32 12.41 3.43
CA ARG A 266 16.51 12.81 4.59
C ARG A 266 15.24 11.97 4.63
N ASP A 267 14.58 11.89 3.49
CA ASP A 267 13.44 11.04 3.19
C ASP A 267 13.47 10.74 1.67
N LEU A 268 12.75 9.71 1.25
CA LEU A 268 12.55 9.40 -0.17
C LEU A 268 11.05 9.42 -0.46
N THR A 269 10.66 10.21 -1.45
CA THR A 269 9.29 10.16 -1.95
C THR A 269 9.02 8.82 -2.66
N PRO A 270 7.75 8.40 -2.79
CA PRO A 270 7.40 7.21 -3.55
C PRO A 270 8.01 7.22 -4.95
N ALA A 271 7.89 8.32 -5.71
CA ALA A 271 8.44 8.44 -7.06
C ALA A 271 9.95 8.23 -7.14
N GLU A 272 10.68 8.82 -6.20
CA GLU A 272 12.13 8.66 -6.12
C GLU A 272 12.48 7.21 -5.87
N THR A 273 11.77 6.56 -4.95
CA THR A 273 11.98 5.14 -4.62
C THR A 273 11.68 4.22 -5.81
N VAL A 274 10.60 4.46 -6.57
CA VAL A 274 10.29 3.70 -7.80
C VAL A 274 11.33 3.92 -8.89
N GLY A 275 11.84 5.15 -8.99
CA GLY A 275 12.81 5.58 -9.98
C GLY A 275 14.22 5.06 -9.73
N LEU A 276 14.48 4.43 -8.59
CA LEU A 276 15.79 3.86 -8.28
C LEU A 276 16.13 2.74 -9.25
N ASP A 277 17.33 2.83 -9.83
CA ASP A 277 17.92 1.80 -10.66
C ASP A 277 18.59 0.75 -9.75
N PRO A 278 18.07 -0.49 -9.65
CA PRO A 278 18.63 -1.52 -8.77
C PRO A 278 20.05 -1.97 -9.16
N GLU A 279 20.52 -1.67 -10.38
CA GLU A 279 21.91 -1.94 -10.77
C GLU A 279 22.89 -0.93 -10.18
N ARG A 280 22.43 0.31 -9.95
CA ARG A 280 23.23 1.42 -9.40
C ARG A 280 23.01 1.64 -7.91
N VAL A 281 21.83 1.30 -7.40
CA VAL A 281 21.47 1.49 -6.00
C VAL A 281 21.56 0.15 -5.28
N LEU A 282 22.58 -0.01 -4.46
CA LEU A 282 22.80 -1.24 -3.69
C LEU A 282 21.87 -1.36 -2.48
N GLY A 283 21.31 -0.25 -2.02
CA GLY A 283 20.44 -0.11 -0.86
C GLY A 283 20.32 1.37 -0.47
N PHE A 284 19.48 1.70 0.51
CA PHE A 284 19.31 3.09 0.93
C PHE A 284 19.07 3.26 2.44
N CYS A 285 19.32 4.46 2.92
CA CYS A 285 19.21 4.85 4.31
C CYS A 285 18.54 6.22 4.42
N THR A 286 17.53 6.35 5.28
CA THR A 286 16.82 7.63 5.48
C THR A 286 16.90 8.13 6.92
N ALA A 287 17.01 9.45 7.08
CA ALA A 287 16.98 10.09 8.40
C ALA A 287 15.58 10.01 9.04
N ALA A 288 14.53 10.17 8.24
CA ALA A 288 13.12 10.04 8.62
C ALA A 288 12.49 8.76 8.05
N GLY A 289 11.22 8.47 8.39
CA GLY A 289 10.45 7.32 7.89
C GLY A 289 10.04 6.33 8.97
N GLY A 290 9.07 5.45 8.68
CA GLY A 290 8.53 4.45 9.60
C GLY A 290 8.44 3.06 8.97
N ALA A 291 8.23 2.03 9.79
CA ALA A 291 8.17 0.63 9.32
C ALA A 291 7.08 0.37 8.27
N THR A 292 6.01 1.15 8.31
CA THR A 292 4.83 1.06 7.44
C THR A 292 4.77 2.17 6.39
N SER A 293 5.83 2.99 6.25
CA SER A 293 5.81 4.06 5.27
C SER A 293 5.80 3.50 3.84
N HIS A 294 5.31 4.30 2.88
CA HIS A 294 5.34 3.93 1.47
C HIS A 294 6.77 3.58 1.00
N THR A 295 7.78 4.29 1.51
CA THR A 295 9.20 3.99 1.27
C THR A 295 9.61 2.60 1.76
N ALA A 296 9.09 2.16 2.92
CA ALA A 296 9.35 0.83 3.48
C ALA A 296 8.74 -0.30 2.63
N ILE A 297 7.50 -0.12 2.18
CA ILE A 297 6.80 -1.07 1.31
C ILE A 297 7.55 -1.21 -0.02
N LEU A 298 7.91 -0.08 -0.62
CA LEU A 298 8.63 -0.04 -1.91
C LEU A 298 10.03 -0.65 -1.82
N ALA A 299 10.74 -0.47 -0.69
CA ALA A 299 12.04 -1.09 -0.47
C ALA A 299 11.96 -2.63 -0.56
N ARG A 300 10.93 -3.22 0.06
CA ARG A 300 10.69 -4.67 0.04
C ARG A 300 10.36 -5.16 -1.36
N ALA A 301 9.49 -4.45 -2.07
CA ALA A 301 9.11 -4.79 -3.44
C ALA A 301 10.30 -4.77 -4.41
N LEU A 302 11.23 -3.81 -4.23
CA LEU A 302 12.44 -3.69 -5.04
C LEU A 302 13.57 -4.63 -4.61
N GLY A 303 13.44 -5.29 -3.45
CA GLY A 303 14.49 -6.15 -2.88
C GLY A 303 15.76 -5.40 -2.50
N LEU A 304 15.65 -4.10 -2.19
CA LEU A 304 16.79 -3.24 -1.82
C LEU A 304 16.92 -3.19 -0.30
N PRO A 305 18.05 -3.60 0.30
CA PRO A 305 18.27 -3.46 1.73
C PRO A 305 18.12 -2.01 2.19
N ALA A 306 17.28 -1.78 3.20
CA ALA A 306 16.96 -0.43 3.64
C ALA A 306 16.74 -0.31 5.15
N VAL A 307 17.23 0.82 5.69
CA VAL A 307 17.06 1.21 7.10
C VAL A 307 16.59 2.66 7.15
N VAL A 308 15.48 2.91 7.84
CA VAL A 308 14.87 4.24 7.99
C VAL A 308 14.99 4.73 9.43
N ALA A 309 14.59 5.98 9.70
CA ALA A 309 14.60 6.57 11.05
C ALA A 309 15.99 6.60 11.71
N LEU A 310 17.06 6.81 10.94
CA LEU A 310 18.43 6.89 11.46
C LEU A 310 18.76 8.25 12.11
N GLY A 311 17.85 9.23 11.99
CA GLY A 311 18.03 10.60 12.46
C GLY A 311 19.07 11.38 11.65
N ASP A 312 19.29 12.64 12.01
CA ASP A 312 20.18 13.56 11.27
C ASP A 312 21.67 13.18 11.31
N ALA A 313 22.05 12.12 12.03
CA ALA A 313 23.42 11.61 12.03
C ALA A 313 23.83 11.03 10.67
N ILE A 314 22.91 10.33 9.97
CA ILE A 314 23.22 9.73 8.66
C ILE A 314 23.53 10.80 7.60
N LEU A 315 22.91 11.98 7.69
CA LEU A 315 23.08 13.09 6.75
C LEU A 315 24.44 13.80 6.86
N ARG A 316 25.27 13.43 7.84
CA ARG A 316 26.61 14.01 8.02
C ARG A 316 27.71 13.14 7.42
N VAL A 317 27.37 11.96 6.91
CA VAL A 317 28.32 11.00 6.34
C VAL A 317 28.74 11.48 4.96
N ALA A 318 30.00 11.85 4.76
CA ALA A 318 30.47 12.38 3.47
C ALA A 318 30.26 11.38 2.31
N ASP A 319 29.97 11.91 1.12
CA ASP A 319 29.94 11.11 -0.12
C ASP A 319 31.25 10.34 -0.31
N GLY A 320 31.14 9.10 -0.80
CA GLY A 320 32.26 8.19 -0.96
C GLY A 320 32.64 7.41 0.30
N THR A 321 32.13 7.78 1.48
CA THR A 321 32.40 7.05 2.73
C THR A 321 31.88 5.62 2.62
N PRO A 322 32.69 4.58 2.92
CA PRO A 322 32.21 3.20 2.90
C PRO A 322 31.06 2.99 3.90
N LEU A 323 29.94 2.44 3.43
CA LEU A 323 28.79 2.08 4.25
C LEU A 323 28.48 0.59 4.14
N ILE A 324 27.98 0.05 5.26
CA ILE A 324 27.29 -1.23 5.29
C ILE A 324 25.88 -0.99 5.82
N VAL A 325 24.87 -1.37 5.04
CA VAL A 325 23.46 -1.36 5.48
C VAL A 325 23.05 -2.79 5.77
N ASP A 326 22.71 -3.07 7.03
CA ASP A 326 22.20 -4.36 7.49
C ASP A 326 20.70 -4.21 7.75
N GLY A 327 19.92 -4.31 6.66
CA GLY A 327 18.48 -4.08 6.67
C GLY A 327 17.74 -5.02 7.63
N SER A 328 18.21 -6.25 7.76
CA SER A 328 17.65 -7.24 8.71
C SER A 328 17.91 -6.91 10.17
N ALA A 329 18.97 -6.15 10.48
CA ALA A 329 19.32 -5.78 11.85
C ALA A 329 18.98 -4.31 12.18
N GLY A 330 18.42 -3.56 11.22
CA GLY A 330 18.08 -2.14 11.40
C GLY A 330 19.29 -1.27 11.73
N ARG A 331 20.46 -1.54 11.15
CA ARG A 331 21.69 -0.78 11.45
C ARG A 331 22.51 -0.43 10.22
N VAL A 332 23.22 0.68 10.33
CA VAL A 332 24.16 1.20 9.32
C VAL A 332 25.52 1.38 9.97
N LEU A 333 26.56 0.80 9.37
CA LEU A 333 27.93 0.94 9.81
C LEU A 333 28.63 1.94 8.90
N VAL A 334 29.19 2.99 9.50
CA VAL A 334 29.85 4.11 8.82
C VAL A 334 31.36 3.94 8.92
N ASP A 335 32.04 4.00 7.76
CA ASP A 335 33.48 3.77 7.61
C ASP A 335 33.99 2.52 8.37
N PRO A 336 33.38 1.34 8.17
CA PRO A 336 33.77 0.12 8.87
C PRO A 336 35.19 -0.29 8.48
N ASP A 337 35.97 -0.81 9.43
CA ASP A 337 37.30 -1.34 9.17
C ASP A 337 37.32 -2.53 8.19
N GLU A 338 38.50 -2.90 7.70
CA GLU A 338 38.66 -4.00 6.73
C GLU A 338 38.13 -5.34 7.26
N GLU A 339 38.32 -5.61 8.55
CA GLU A 339 37.85 -6.85 9.18
C GLU A 339 36.32 -6.91 9.18
N THR A 340 35.66 -5.82 9.56
CA THR A 340 34.20 -5.70 9.55
C THR A 340 33.66 -5.78 8.12
N ARG A 341 34.29 -5.11 7.16
CA ARG A 341 33.92 -5.21 5.73
C ARG A 341 34.03 -6.64 5.21
N ALA A 342 35.10 -7.35 5.52
CA ALA A 342 35.28 -8.74 5.13
C ALA A 342 34.19 -9.64 5.74
N ARG A 343 33.91 -9.48 7.05
CA ARG A 343 32.85 -10.23 7.75
C ARG A 343 31.47 -10.02 7.13
N TYR A 344 31.12 -8.78 6.77
CA TYR A 344 29.84 -8.49 6.13
C TYR A 344 29.78 -8.91 4.66
N ALA A 345 30.91 -8.86 3.94
CA ALA A 345 30.99 -9.41 2.59
C ALA A 345 30.77 -10.93 2.61
N GLU A 346 31.35 -11.64 3.58
CA GLU A 346 31.10 -13.06 3.82
C GLU A 346 29.64 -13.31 4.20
N LYS A 347 29.06 -12.52 5.11
CA LYS A 347 27.63 -12.58 5.46
C LYS A 347 26.74 -12.44 4.21
N ARG A 348 27.00 -11.44 3.37
CA ARG A 348 26.25 -11.20 2.11
C ARG A 348 26.42 -12.35 1.12
N ALA A 349 27.65 -12.87 0.97
CA ALA A 349 27.92 -14.00 0.08
C ALA A 349 27.19 -15.27 0.55
N ARG A 350 27.21 -15.54 1.86
CA ARG A 350 26.46 -16.65 2.48
C ARG A 350 24.96 -16.49 2.27
N GLN A 351 24.38 -15.32 2.57
CA GLN A 351 22.95 -15.04 2.35
C GLN A 351 22.53 -15.27 0.89
N ARG A 352 23.36 -14.85 -0.09
CA ARG A 352 23.08 -15.08 -1.51
C ARG A 352 23.17 -16.55 -1.90
N ALA A 353 24.18 -17.25 -1.39
CA ALA A 353 24.34 -18.69 -1.64
C ALA A 353 23.15 -19.47 -1.04
N ASP A 354 22.77 -19.15 0.19
CA ASP A 354 21.64 -19.77 0.89
C ASP A 354 20.31 -19.48 0.15
N ALA A 355 20.11 -18.25 -0.33
CA ALA A 355 18.92 -17.89 -1.10
C ALA A 355 18.83 -18.62 -2.44
N GLU A 356 19.93 -18.74 -3.19
CA GLU A 356 19.94 -19.49 -4.45
C GLU A 356 19.75 -21.00 -4.21
N GLN A 357 20.38 -21.55 -3.16
CA GLN A 357 20.15 -22.93 -2.76
C GLN A 357 18.69 -23.18 -2.37
N ALA A 358 18.09 -22.27 -1.59
CA ALA A 358 16.68 -22.34 -1.22
C ALA A 358 15.79 -22.28 -2.47
N ARG A 359 16.08 -21.41 -3.44
CA ARG A 359 15.32 -21.28 -4.69
C ARG A 359 15.36 -22.55 -5.53
N GLN A 360 16.51 -23.20 -5.61
CA GLN A 360 16.65 -24.49 -6.30
C GLN A 360 15.90 -25.61 -5.58
N ALA A 361 16.02 -25.67 -4.24
CA ALA A 361 15.31 -26.65 -3.42
C ALA A 361 13.79 -26.46 -3.43
N ALA A 362 13.31 -25.21 -3.54
CA ALA A 362 11.90 -24.85 -3.54
C ALA A 362 11.10 -25.47 -4.70
N GLN A 363 11.78 -25.93 -5.75
CA GLN A 363 11.16 -26.66 -6.86
C GLN A 363 10.59 -28.03 -6.44
N GLN A 364 11.02 -28.55 -5.28
CA GLN A 364 10.46 -29.76 -4.70
C GLN A 364 9.20 -29.44 -3.86
N PRO A 365 8.29 -30.42 -3.69
CA PRO A 365 7.13 -30.26 -2.81
C PRO A 365 7.54 -29.95 -1.37
N ALA A 366 6.80 -29.09 -0.67
CA ALA A 366 7.06 -28.77 0.72
C ALA A 366 6.72 -29.94 1.64
N GLN A 367 7.74 -30.45 2.34
CA GLN A 367 7.59 -31.55 3.28
C GLN A 367 8.50 -31.32 4.48
N THR A 368 8.02 -31.68 5.65
CA THR A 368 8.79 -31.75 6.91
C THR A 368 9.85 -32.85 6.86
N LYS A 369 10.82 -32.80 7.78
CA LYS A 369 11.87 -33.83 7.95
C LYS A 369 11.31 -35.25 8.11
N ASP A 370 10.14 -35.37 8.75
CA ASP A 370 9.44 -36.64 8.97
C ASP A 370 8.37 -36.96 7.91
N GLY A 371 8.29 -36.17 6.84
CA GLY A 371 7.53 -36.49 5.62
C GLY A 371 6.08 -36.00 5.60
N ARG A 372 5.62 -35.22 6.58
CA ARG A 372 4.34 -34.51 6.48
C ARG A 372 4.42 -33.47 5.37
N ARG A 373 3.57 -33.63 4.36
CA ARG A 373 3.39 -32.68 3.26
C ARG A 373 2.45 -31.55 3.68
N VAL A 374 2.79 -30.34 3.24
CA VAL A 374 1.93 -29.15 3.25
C VAL A 374 2.05 -28.48 1.88
N GLU A 375 1.08 -27.67 1.50
CA GLU A 375 1.15 -26.90 0.26
C GLU A 375 1.77 -25.53 0.53
N VAL A 376 2.71 -25.11 -0.32
CA VAL A 376 3.27 -23.75 -0.28
C VAL A 376 3.02 -23.10 -1.63
N VAL A 377 2.11 -22.14 -1.64
CA VAL A 377 1.50 -21.54 -2.83
C VAL A 377 1.66 -20.02 -2.80
N ALA A 378 1.36 -19.38 -3.92
CA ALA A 378 1.52 -17.94 -4.06
C ALA A 378 0.21 -17.16 -3.87
N ASN A 379 0.32 -15.96 -3.32
CA ASN A 379 -0.65 -14.89 -3.53
C ASN A 379 -0.31 -14.17 -4.84
N ALA A 380 -1.34 -13.79 -5.60
CA ALA A 380 -1.17 -12.99 -6.82
C ALA A 380 -2.21 -11.86 -6.88
N GLY A 381 -1.74 -10.66 -7.21
CA GLY A 381 -2.56 -9.46 -7.41
C GLY A 381 -2.73 -9.04 -8.87
N ASP A 382 -2.00 -9.66 -9.80
CA ASP A 382 -2.05 -9.36 -11.23
C ASP A 382 -1.61 -10.57 -12.06
N VAL A 383 -1.91 -10.55 -13.37
CA VAL A 383 -1.64 -11.66 -14.29
C VAL A 383 -0.14 -11.87 -14.54
N ALA A 384 0.66 -10.79 -14.56
CA ALA A 384 2.09 -10.88 -14.86
C ALA A 384 2.86 -11.54 -13.71
N LEU A 385 2.53 -11.20 -12.46
CA LEU A 385 3.06 -11.86 -11.28
C LEU A 385 2.59 -13.32 -11.22
N ALA A 386 1.30 -13.57 -11.47
CA ALA A 386 0.73 -14.92 -11.50
C ALA A 386 1.44 -15.85 -12.50
N GLN A 387 1.94 -15.31 -13.62
CA GLN A 387 2.69 -16.06 -14.63
C GLN A 387 4.08 -16.50 -14.16
N ARG A 388 4.65 -15.84 -13.15
CA ARG A 388 6.03 -16.05 -12.69
C ARG A 388 6.13 -16.78 -11.36
N VAL A 389 5.02 -17.10 -10.71
CA VAL A 389 5.00 -17.76 -9.39
C VAL A 389 5.74 -19.11 -9.38
N LEU A 390 5.71 -19.84 -10.51
CA LEU A 390 6.40 -21.13 -10.65
C LEU A 390 7.93 -20.98 -10.60
N GLU A 391 8.48 -19.82 -10.99
CA GLU A 391 9.92 -19.53 -10.91
C GLU A 391 10.43 -19.56 -9.45
N TYR A 392 9.53 -19.29 -8.49
CA TYR A 392 9.78 -19.31 -7.05
C TYR A 392 9.50 -20.68 -6.40
N GLY A 393 9.02 -21.66 -7.18
CA GLY A 393 8.69 -22.99 -6.67
C GLY A 393 7.30 -23.10 -6.04
N ALA A 394 6.38 -22.18 -6.36
CA ALA A 394 5.00 -22.25 -5.90
C ALA A 394 4.31 -23.54 -6.37
N GLU A 395 3.56 -24.20 -5.48
CA GLU A 395 2.77 -25.40 -5.81
C GLU A 395 1.39 -25.09 -6.40
N GLY A 396 1.04 -23.81 -6.48
CA GLY A 396 -0.25 -23.29 -6.96
C GLY A 396 -0.38 -21.81 -6.62
N ILE A 397 -1.61 -21.29 -6.74
CA ILE A 397 -2.01 -19.98 -6.24
C ILE A 397 -3.13 -20.17 -5.23
N GLY A 398 -2.85 -19.88 -3.95
CA GLY A 398 -3.82 -19.99 -2.85
C GLY A 398 -4.69 -18.74 -2.68
N LEU A 399 -4.31 -17.65 -3.34
CA LEU A 399 -5.12 -16.44 -3.42
C LEU A 399 -4.82 -15.65 -4.70
N LEU A 400 -5.74 -15.71 -5.67
CA LEU A 400 -5.83 -14.69 -6.72
C LEU A 400 -6.80 -13.60 -6.25
N ARG A 401 -6.25 -12.43 -5.95
CA ARG A 401 -7.03 -11.21 -5.68
C ARG A 401 -7.64 -10.74 -7.00
N THR A 402 -8.95 -10.53 -7.07
CA THR A 402 -9.63 -10.19 -8.33
C THR A 402 -9.83 -8.69 -8.53
N GLU A 403 -9.50 -7.88 -7.52
CA GLU A 403 -9.73 -6.43 -7.50
C GLU A 403 -8.97 -5.70 -8.61
N PHE A 404 -7.84 -6.23 -9.09
CA PHE A 404 -7.08 -5.64 -10.22
C PHE A 404 -7.90 -5.52 -11.50
N LEU A 405 -8.91 -6.38 -11.70
CA LEU A 405 -9.80 -6.30 -12.85
C LEU A 405 -10.78 -5.13 -12.76
N TYR A 406 -10.96 -4.57 -11.57
CA TYR A 406 -11.96 -3.56 -11.26
C TYR A 406 -11.31 -2.19 -11.02
N LEU A 407 -10.27 -2.11 -10.19
CA LEU A 407 -9.65 -0.84 -9.78
C LEU A 407 -9.09 -0.01 -10.94
N GLU A 408 -8.78 -0.65 -12.05
CA GLU A 408 -8.07 -0.06 -13.18
C GLU A 408 -8.94 0.32 -14.38
N ARG A 409 -10.27 0.31 -14.22
CA ARG A 409 -11.23 0.54 -15.30
C ARG A 409 -12.16 1.72 -15.02
N ASP A 410 -12.78 2.22 -16.08
CA ASP A 410 -13.85 3.22 -15.98
C ASP A 410 -15.25 2.56 -15.92
N SER A 411 -15.32 1.24 -16.04
CA SER A 411 -16.55 0.45 -16.03
C SER A 411 -16.34 -0.97 -15.51
N LEU A 412 -17.44 -1.63 -15.13
CA LEU A 412 -17.43 -3.01 -14.67
C LEU A 412 -16.86 -3.95 -15.75
N PRO A 413 -15.93 -4.86 -15.39
CA PRO A 413 -15.42 -5.85 -16.32
C PRO A 413 -16.53 -6.86 -16.66
N ASP A 414 -16.76 -7.07 -17.96
CA ASP A 414 -17.70 -8.07 -18.45
C ASP A 414 -17.20 -9.50 -18.21
N GLU A 415 -18.08 -10.48 -18.41
CA GLU A 415 -17.78 -11.90 -18.22
C GLU A 415 -16.57 -12.35 -19.05
N GLU A 416 -16.48 -11.90 -20.31
CA GLU A 416 -15.40 -12.32 -21.22
C GLU A 416 -14.05 -11.78 -20.77
N THR A 417 -13.98 -10.51 -20.36
CA THR A 417 -12.78 -9.93 -19.75
C THR A 417 -12.31 -10.74 -18.55
N GLN A 418 -13.22 -11.02 -17.62
CA GLN A 418 -12.89 -11.75 -16.40
C GLN A 418 -12.44 -13.18 -16.73
N TYR A 419 -13.16 -13.87 -17.62
CA TYR A 419 -12.82 -15.20 -18.08
C TYR A 419 -11.41 -15.25 -18.68
N GLN A 420 -11.07 -14.34 -19.59
CA GLN A 420 -9.75 -14.31 -20.22
C GLN A 420 -8.63 -14.13 -19.20
N ALA A 421 -8.82 -13.24 -18.21
CA ALA A 421 -7.83 -13.03 -17.16
C ALA A 421 -7.65 -14.27 -16.27
N TYR A 422 -8.75 -14.85 -15.79
CA TYR A 422 -8.69 -16.06 -14.95
C TYR A 422 -8.12 -17.26 -15.72
N ARG A 423 -8.50 -17.40 -16.99
CA ARG A 423 -8.03 -18.49 -17.85
C ARG A 423 -6.54 -18.39 -18.14
N ALA A 424 -6.03 -17.19 -18.40
CA ALA A 424 -4.61 -16.95 -18.61
C ALA A 424 -3.76 -17.44 -17.42
N VAL A 425 -4.24 -17.24 -16.19
CA VAL A 425 -3.57 -17.73 -14.98
C VAL A 425 -3.73 -19.26 -14.84
N ALA A 426 -4.94 -19.78 -15.03
CA ALA A 426 -5.21 -21.21 -14.92
C ALA A 426 -4.38 -22.06 -15.91
N ASP A 427 -4.18 -21.56 -17.14
CA ASP A 427 -3.39 -22.25 -18.16
C ASP A 427 -1.89 -22.32 -17.81
N VAL A 428 -1.34 -21.34 -17.10
CA VAL A 428 0.05 -21.36 -16.62
C VAL A 428 0.23 -22.41 -15.52
N LEU A 429 -0.74 -22.52 -14.63
CA LEU A 429 -0.71 -23.45 -13.50
C LEU A 429 -0.92 -24.91 -13.93
N GLY A 430 -1.64 -25.12 -15.03
CA GLY A 430 -1.98 -26.45 -15.53
C GLY A 430 -2.89 -27.18 -14.55
N ASP A 431 -2.41 -28.28 -13.97
CA ASP A 431 -3.15 -29.08 -12.99
C ASP A 431 -3.02 -28.56 -11.54
N ARG A 432 -2.13 -27.59 -11.31
CA ARG A 432 -1.94 -26.98 -9.98
C ARG A 432 -3.16 -26.14 -9.58
N PRO A 433 -3.48 -26.08 -8.27
CA PRO A 433 -4.65 -25.34 -7.80
C PRO A 433 -4.53 -23.84 -8.05
N LEU A 434 -5.64 -23.24 -8.46
CA LEU A 434 -5.87 -21.80 -8.54
C LEU A 434 -7.09 -21.45 -7.71
N ILE A 435 -6.90 -20.79 -6.57
CA ILE A 435 -7.98 -20.30 -5.73
C ILE A 435 -8.30 -18.86 -6.11
N ILE A 436 -9.45 -18.66 -6.74
CA ILE A 436 -9.94 -17.33 -7.11
C ILE A 436 -10.84 -16.81 -6.00
N ARG A 437 -10.43 -15.71 -5.36
CA ARG A 437 -11.27 -15.00 -4.41
C ARG A 437 -12.23 -14.10 -5.16
N THR A 438 -13.52 -14.23 -4.90
CA THR A 438 -14.53 -13.34 -5.49
C THR A 438 -14.31 -11.91 -5.02
N LEU A 439 -14.98 -10.96 -5.65
CA LEU A 439 -14.75 -9.54 -5.45
C LEU A 439 -14.77 -9.13 -3.97
N ASP A 440 -13.67 -8.55 -3.48
CA ASP A 440 -13.56 -7.91 -2.17
C ASP A 440 -13.15 -6.44 -2.33
N ILE A 441 -14.16 -5.66 -2.71
CA ILE A 441 -14.15 -4.19 -2.80
C ILE A 441 -15.05 -3.63 -1.69
N GLY A 442 -14.76 -2.39 -1.27
CA GLY A 442 -15.33 -1.76 -0.08
C GLY A 442 -14.35 -1.84 1.10
N GLY A 443 -14.48 -0.94 2.07
CA GLY A 443 -13.40 -0.66 3.01
C GLY A 443 -12.57 0.54 2.53
N ASP A 444 -11.27 0.31 2.37
CA ASP A 444 -10.27 1.23 1.81
C ASP A 444 -10.33 1.35 0.27
N LYS A 445 -10.81 0.31 -0.41
CA LYS A 445 -10.82 0.21 -1.87
C LYS A 445 -12.13 0.71 -2.48
N GLN A 446 -12.10 1.88 -3.12
CA GLN A 446 -13.25 2.46 -3.83
C GLN A 446 -13.08 2.42 -5.34
N VAL A 447 -14.18 2.18 -6.09
CA VAL A 447 -14.21 2.32 -7.55
C VAL A 447 -15.32 3.29 -7.96
N SER A 448 -14.98 4.27 -8.79
CA SER A 448 -15.86 5.42 -9.11
C SER A 448 -17.15 5.06 -9.86
N TYR A 449 -17.21 3.87 -10.45
CA TYR A 449 -18.35 3.41 -11.25
C TYR A 449 -19.25 2.39 -10.50
N LEU A 450 -18.87 1.97 -9.29
CA LEU A 450 -19.79 1.29 -8.37
C LEU A 450 -20.24 2.32 -7.35
N ASP A 451 -21.53 2.66 -7.38
CA ASP A 451 -22.15 3.43 -6.29
C ASP A 451 -22.19 2.55 -5.04
N LEU A 452 -21.12 2.61 -4.24
CA LEU A 452 -20.95 1.89 -2.98
C LEU A 452 -21.51 2.69 -1.79
N GLY A 453 -21.88 3.95 -2.02
CA GLY A 453 -22.16 4.89 -0.95
C GLY A 453 -21.00 5.09 0.01
N MET A 454 -21.24 5.89 1.04
CA MET A 454 -20.32 6.03 2.15
C MET A 454 -20.83 5.35 3.40
N GLU A 455 -19.89 4.84 4.18
CA GLU A 455 -20.15 4.24 5.47
C GLU A 455 -19.21 4.84 6.52
N MET A 456 -19.72 5.06 7.73
CA MET A 456 -18.91 5.58 8.85
C MET A 456 -17.74 4.65 9.19
N ASN A 457 -17.92 3.34 8.98
CA ASN A 457 -16.91 2.31 9.22
C ASN A 457 -16.86 1.36 8.03
N PRO A 458 -16.19 1.72 6.92
CA PRO A 458 -16.19 0.92 5.69
C PRO A 458 -15.70 -0.52 5.90
N PHE A 459 -14.73 -0.74 6.79
CA PHE A 459 -14.28 -2.09 7.13
C PHE A 459 -15.37 -2.95 7.81
N LEU A 460 -16.35 -2.34 8.47
CA LEU A 460 -17.46 -3.06 9.12
C LEU A 460 -18.71 -3.14 8.25
N GLY A 461 -18.71 -2.54 7.07
CA GLY A 461 -19.90 -2.23 6.30
C GLY A 461 -20.15 -3.09 5.05
N TRP A 462 -20.73 -2.48 4.03
CA TRP A 462 -21.16 -3.04 2.77
C TRP A 462 -20.00 -3.24 1.80
N ARG A 463 -19.27 -4.33 2.01
CA ARG A 463 -18.13 -4.74 1.20
C ARG A 463 -18.18 -6.22 0.84
N ALA A 464 -17.34 -6.63 -0.10
CA ALA A 464 -17.08 -8.03 -0.41
C ALA A 464 -18.36 -8.83 -0.72
N ILE A 465 -18.54 -10.01 -0.11
CA ILE A 465 -19.70 -10.88 -0.35
C ILE A 465 -21.05 -10.18 -0.10
N ARG A 466 -21.09 -9.14 0.75
CA ARG A 466 -22.32 -8.37 1.02
C ARG A 466 -22.75 -7.57 -0.20
N ILE A 467 -21.81 -6.98 -0.95
CA ILE A 467 -22.10 -6.35 -2.24
C ILE A 467 -22.52 -7.43 -3.24
N SER A 468 -21.81 -8.56 -3.26
CA SER A 468 -22.09 -9.65 -4.20
C SER A 468 -23.51 -10.23 -4.03
N LEU A 469 -23.98 -10.41 -2.79
CA LEU A 469 -25.31 -10.92 -2.50
C LEU A 469 -26.41 -9.87 -2.72
N ASP A 470 -26.13 -8.59 -2.47
CA ASP A 470 -27.08 -7.49 -2.74
C ASP A 470 -27.20 -7.18 -4.25
N ARG A 471 -26.11 -7.39 -5.02
CA ARG A 471 -26.04 -7.18 -6.47
C ARG A 471 -25.76 -8.51 -7.21
N PRO A 472 -26.73 -9.43 -7.29
CA PRO A 472 -26.52 -10.79 -7.81
C PRO A 472 -26.08 -10.83 -9.28
N GLU A 473 -26.47 -9.87 -10.12
CA GLU A 473 -26.03 -9.84 -11.52
C GLU A 473 -24.52 -9.54 -11.65
N LEU A 474 -23.98 -8.66 -10.80
CA LEU A 474 -22.54 -8.41 -10.73
C LEU A 474 -21.81 -9.68 -10.27
N PHE A 475 -22.38 -10.37 -9.29
CA PHE A 475 -21.77 -11.58 -8.75
C PHE A 475 -21.82 -12.75 -9.73
N LYS A 476 -22.98 -13.03 -10.33
CA LYS A 476 -23.14 -14.08 -11.36
C LYS A 476 -22.22 -13.85 -12.55
N THR A 477 -22.00 -12.61 -12.98
CA THR A 477 -21.03 -12.29 -14.03
C THR A 477 -19.64 -12.85 -13.68
N GLN A 478 -19.17 -12.65 -12.45
CA GLN A 478 -17.90 -13.17 -11.97
C GLN A 478 -17.91 -14.70 -11.80
N LEU A 479 -18.97 -15.26 -11.21
CA LEU A 479 -19.11 -16.71 -11.01
C LEU A 479 -19.10 -17.48 -12.33
N ARG A 480 -19.78 -16.96 -13.36
CA ARG A 480 -19.77 -17.53 -14.71
C ARG A 480 -18.38 -17.52 -15.31
N ALA A 481 -17.64 -16.41 -15.19
CA ALA A 481 -16.26 -16.31 -15.65
C ALA A 481 -15.33 -17.31 -14.95
N ILE A 482 -15.47 -17.49 -13.62
CA ILE A 482 -14.70 -18.46 -12.82
C ILE A 482 -15.02 -19.90 -13.28
N LEU A 483 -16.30 -20.25 -13.43
CA LEU A 483 -16.74 -21.57 -13.89
C LEU A 483 -16.21 -21.90 -15.29
N ARG A 484 -16.23 -20.93 -16.21
CA ARG A 484 -15.65 -21.07 -17.56
C ARG A 484 -14.13 -21.29 -17.49
N ALA A 485 -13.42 -20.50 -16.67
CA ALA A 485 -11.98 -20.64 -16.50
C ALA A 485 -11.59 -22.01 -15.91
N GLY A 486 -12.45 -22.56 -15.04
CA GLY A 486 -12.29 -23.88 -14.43
C GLY A 486 -12.49 -25.07 -15.36
N TYR A 487 -12.98 -24.89 -16.59
CA TYR A 487 -13.14 -26.01 -17.51
C TYR A 487 -11.79 -26.70 -17.80
N GLN A 488 -11.68 -27.98 -17.42
CA GLN A 488 -10.45 -28.78 -17.52
C GLN A 488 -9.24 -28.17 -16.78
N ARG A 489 -9.47 -27.41 -15.72
CA ARG A 489 -8.43 -26.81 -14.86
C ARG A 489 -8.79 -26.97 -13.39
N ASN A 490 -7.79 -26.96 -12.52
CA ASN A 490 -7.99 -27.05 -11.06
C ASN A 490 -8.25 -25.66 -10.46
N VAL A 491 -9.37 -25.04 -10.84
CA VAL A 491 -9.81 -23.76 -10.29
C VAL A 491 -10.72 -24.03 -9.09
N LYS A 492 -10.58 -23.23 -8.05
CA LYS A 492 -11.44 -23.20 -6.85
C LYS A 492 -11.99 -21.78 -6.68
N VAL A 493 -13.15 -21.65 -6.04
CA VAL A 493 -13.75 -20.36 -5.73
C VAL A 493 -13.76 -20.15 -4.22
N MET A 494 -13.44 -18.93 -3.78
CA MET A 494 -13.45 -18.57 -2.37
C MET A 494 -14.22 -17.27 -2.13
N PHE A 495 -15.11 -17.28 -1.14
CA PHE A 495 -15.91 -16.10 -0.77
C PHE A 495 -15.27 -15.32 0.40
N PRO A 496 -14.99 -14.01 0.22
CA PRO A 496 -14.47 -13.13 1.27
C PRO A 496 -15.55 -12.62 2.22
N LEU A 497 -15.15 -12.17 3.41
CA LEU A 497 -15.96 -11.51 4.44
C LEU A 497 -17.23 -12.27 4.84
N VAL A 498 -17.18 -13.60 4.82
CA VAL A 498 -18.30 -14.42 5.28
C VAL A 498 -18.40 -14.32 6.80
N SER A 499 -19.61 -14.06 7.28
CA SER A 499 -19.94 -13.89 8.70
C SER A 499 -21.09 -14.79 9.17
N ALA A 500 -21.94 -15.25 8.25
CA ALA A 500 -23.08 -16.13 8.53
C ALA A 500 -23.18 -17.29 7.52
N ILE A 501 -23.66 -18.44 7.99
CA ILE A 501 -23.85 -19.65 7.16
C ILE A 501 -24.82 -19.40 5.99
N ASP A 502 -25.85 -18.57 6.22
CA ASP A 502 -26.83 -18.25 5.19
C ASP A 502 -26.22 -17.49 4.01
N GLU A 503 -25.15 -16.72 4.22
CA GLU A 503 -24.41 -16.05 3.14
C GLU A 503 -23.73 -17.09 2.22
N VAL A 504 -23.14 -18.14 2.79
CA VAL A 504 -22.52 -19.25 2.04
C VAL A 504 -23.56 -19.99 1.21
N ARG A 505 -24.72 -20.29 1.81
CA ARG A 505 -25.80 -20.99 1.12
C ARG A 505 -26.37 -20.17 -0.04
N GLN A 506 -26.55 -18.86 0.15
CA GLN A 506 -26.97 -17.96 -0.93
C GLN A 506 -25.93 -17.88 -2.05
N ALA A 507 -24.64 -17.75 -1.70
CA ALA A 507 -23.57 -17.71 -2.70
C ALA A 507 -23.45 -19.02 -3.49
N ARG A 508 -23.60 -20.18 -2.83
CA ARG A 508 -23.66 -21.48 -3.51
C ARG A 508 -24.87 -21.61 -4.43
N ALA A 509 -26.03 -21.08 -4.04
CA ALA A 509 -27.22 -21.06 -4.90
C ALA A 509 -26.97 -20.24 -6.18
N LEU A 510 -26.40 -19.04 -6.05
CA LEU A 510 -26.03 -18.20 -7.21
C LEU A 510 -24.97 -18.84 -8.10
N LEU A 511 -24.02 -19.59 -7.53
CA LEU A 511 -23.05 -20.37 -8.29
C LEU A 511 -23.71 -21.49 -9.11
N GLN A 512 -24.67 -22.21 -8.51
CA GLN A 512 -25.46 -23.24 -9.21
C GLN A 512 -26.34 -22.64 -10.32
N GLU A 513 -26.93 -21.46 -10.08
CA GLU A 513 -27.67 -20.73 -11.11
C GLU A 513 -26.77 -20.31 -12.27
N ALA A 514 -25.61 -19.71 -11.99
CA ALA A 514 -24.60 -19.36 -13.00
C ALA A 514 -24.15 -20.58 -13.83
N GLN A 515 -23.93 -21.72 -13.17
CA GLN A 515 -23.59 -22.98 -13.84
C GLN A 515 -24.70 -23.44 -14.79
N LYS A 516 -25.95 -23.43 -14.32
CA LYS A 516 -27.10 -23.79 -15.15
C LYS A 516 -27.25 -22.86 -16.35
N GLU A 517 -27.10 -21.55 -16.16
CA GLU A 517 -27.18 -20.59 -17.26
C GLU A 517 -26.08 -20.82 -18.32
N LEU A 518 -24.87 -21.25 -17.91
CA LEU A 518 -23.80 -21.63 -18.85
C LEU A 518 -24.13 -22.93 -19.60
N ALA A 519 -24.67 -23.92 -18.90
CA ALA A 519 -25.12 -25.17 -19.50
C ALA A 519 -26.25 -24.96 -20.53
N ASP A 520 -27.26 -24.15 -20.18
CA ASP A 520 -28.38 -23.80 -21.06
C ASP A 520 -27.90 -23.02 -22.30
N ALA A 521 -26.81 -22.24 -22.17
CA ALA A 521 -26.16 -21.53 -23.27
C ALA A 521 -25.18 -22.40 -24.10
N GLY A 522 -24.91 -23.64 -23.69
CA GLY A 522 -23.96 -24.53 -24.36
C GLY A 522 -22.50 -24.06 -24.27
N ILE A 523 -22.13 -23.36 -23.20
CA ILE A 523 -20.78 -22.85 -22.97
C ILE A 523 -20.02 -23.83 -22.07
N ASP A 524 -18.81 -24.22 -22.45
CA ASP A 524 -17.93 -25.09 -21.65
C ASP A 524 -17.61 -24.46 -20.29
N HIS A 525 -17.78 -25.23 -19.21
CA HIS A 525 -17.58 -24.78 -17.84
C HIS A 525 -17.29 -25.96 -16.90
N ALA A 526 -16.79 -25.69 -15.69
CA ALA A 526 -16.54 -26.72 -14.69
C ALA A 526 -17.84 -27.35 -14.16
N ASP A 527 -17.93 -28.69 -14.20
CA ASP A 527 -19.08 -29.43 -13.65
C ASP A 527 -19.12 -29.41 -12.11
N ASN A 528 -17.95 -29.45 -11.49
CA ASN A 528 -17.78 -29.35 -10.04
C ASN A 528 -16.59 -28.44 -9.77
N ILE A 529 -16.78 -27.47 -8.87
CA ILE A 529 -15.74 -26.57 -8.39
C ILE A 529 -15.74 -26.59 -6.87
N ASP A 530 -14.56 -26.69 -6.25
CA ASP A 530 -14.44 -26.61 -4.80
C ASP A 530 -14.76 -25.18 -4.36
N VAL A 531 -15.63 -25.06 -3.36
CA VAL A 531 -16.08 -23.79 -2.79
C VAL A 531 -15.52 -23.66 -1.39
N GLY A 532 -14.70 -22.64 -1.16
CA GLY A 532 -14.19 -22.28 0.15
C GLY A 532 -14.68 -20.93 0.62
N ILE A 533 -14.34 -20.59 1.85
CA ILE A 533 -14.57 -19.26 2.42
C ILE A 533 -13.30 -18.74 3.06
N MET A 534 -13.16 -17.42 3.04
CA MET A 534 -12.12 -16.75 3.79
C MET A 534 -12.57 -16.61 5.26
N ILE A 535 -11.84 -17.22 6.18
CA ILE A 535 -12.05 -17.03 7.61
C ILE A 535 -11.27 -15.80 8.06
N GLU A 536 -11.93 -14.65 7.97
CA GLU A 536 -11.37 -13.36 8.35
C GLU A 536 -12.24 -12.57 9.32
N VAL A 537 -13.45 -13.06 9.61
CA VAL A 537 -14.36 -12.49 10.61
C VAL A 537 -14.32 -13.35 11.88
N PRO A 538 -14.13 -12.78 13.10
CA PRO A 538 -14.06 -13.56 14.33
C PRO A 538 -15.31 -14.42 14.58
N GLY A 539 -16.49 -13.94 14.19
CA GLY A 539 -17.74 -14.71 14.25
C GLY A 539 -17.70 -15.99 13.40
N ALA A 540 -17.08 -15.93 12.21
CA ALA A 540 -16.87 -17.11 11.38
C ALA A 540 -15.86 -18.07 11.99
N ALA A 541 -14.77 -17.54 12.58
CA ALA A 541 -13.79 -18.35 13.28
C ALA A 541 -14.37 -19.11 14.49
N LEU A 542 -15.27 -18.46 15.26
CA LEU A 542 -15.97 -19.07 16.38
C LEU A 542 -16.96 -20.18 15.97
N LEU A 543 -17.44 -20.15 14.72
CA LEU A 543 -18.38 -21.12 14.15
C LEU A 543 -17.71 -22.01 13.09
N ALA A 544 -16.38 -22.13 13.11
CA ALA A 544 -15.64 -22.88 12.09
C ALA A 544 -16.12 -24.33 11.95
N ASP A 545 -16.47 -24.99 13.07
CA ASP A 545 -17.06 -26.33 13.09
C ASP A 545 -18.37 -26.43 12.28
N ARG A 546 -19.16 -25.34 12.25
CA ARG A 546 -20.42 -25.29 11.51
C ARG A 546 -20.23 -24.94 10.05
N PHE A 547 -19.37 -23.97 9.76
CA PHE A 547 -19.03 -23.61 8.39
C PHE A 547 -18.38 -24.78 7.64
N ALA A 548 -17.59 -25.61 8.34
CA ALA A 548 -16.84 -26.70 7.72
C ALA A 548 -17.72 -27.80 7.10
N HIS A 549 -19.02 -27.84 7.44
CA HIS A 549 -19.97 -28.75 6.82
C HIS A 549 -20.63 -28.18 5.54
N GLU A 550 -20.40 -26.91 5.22
CA GLU A 550 -21.05 -26.20 4.10
C GLU A 550 -20.06 -25.88 2.97
N VAL A 551 -18.76 -26.06 3.19
CA VAL A 551 -17.67 -25.68 2.27
C VAL A 551 -16.64 -26.80 2.15
N ASP A 552 -15.83 -26.72 1.11
CA ASP A 552 -14.82 -27.73 0.77
C ASP A 552 -13.45 -27.42 1.39
N PHE A 553 -13.21 -26.16 1.78
CA PHE A 553 -11.99 -25.69 2.44
C PHE A 553 -12.15 -24.33 3.12
N PHE A 554 -11.19 -23.98 3.98
CA PHE A 554 -11.02 -22.62 4.50
C PHE A 554 -9.71 -22.00 4.04
N SER A 555 -9.68 -20.67 3.93
CA SER A 555 -8.42 -19.92 3.92
C SER A 555 -8.49 -18.80 4.96
N ILE A 556 -7.51 -18.70 5.85
CA ILE A 556 -7.50 -17.69 6.90
C ILE A 556 -6.90 -16.38 6.35
N GLY A 557 -7.71 -15.33 6.34
CA GLY A 557 -7.28 -13.96 6.02
C GLY A 557 -6.79 -13.24 7.27
N THR A 558 -5.54 -13.48 7.70
CA THR A 558 -5.06 -12.94 8.99
C THR A 558 -5.05 -11.42 9.07
N ASN A 559 -4.86 -10.72 7.95
CA ASN A 559 -4.84 -9.27 7.93
C ASN A 559 -6.16 -8.69 8.48
N ASP A 560 -7.31 -9.20 8.01
CA ASP A 560 -8.64 -8.76 8.45
C ASP A 560 -9.03 -9.44 9.78
N LEU A 561 -8.66 -10.71 9.99
CA LEU A 561 -8.92 -11.41 11.26
C LEU A 561 -8.29 -10.70 12.46
N VAL A 562 -7.04 -10.27 12.34
CA VAL A 562 -6.33 -9.52 13.39
C VAL A 562 -7.03 -8.19 13.65
N GLN A 563 -7.35 -7.45 12.59
CA GLN A 563 -8.04 -6.17 12.67
C GLN A 563 -9.36 -6.28 13.43
N TYR A 564 -10.25 -7.22 13.07
CA TYR A 564 -11.54 -7.35 13.76
C TYR A 564 -11.43 -8.00 15.14
N THR A 565 -10.46 -8.89 15.36
CA THR A 565 -10.26 -9.52 16.68
C THR A 565 -9.74 -8.53 17.70
N LEU A 566 -8.83 -7.64 17.29
CA LEU A 566 -8.21 -6.65 18.16
C LEU A 566 -8.91 -5.29 18.12
N ALA A 567 -9.89 -5.11 17.22
CA ALA A 567 -10.56 -3.84 16.94
C ALA A 567 -9.56 -2.72 16.59
N VAL A 568 -8.60 -3.04 15.71
CA VAL A 568 -7.53 -2.13 15.29
C VAL A 568 -7.58 -1.97 13.77
N ASP A 569 -7.89 -0.77 13.31
CA ASP A 569 -7.70 -0.41 11.91
C ASP A 569 -6.20 -0.29 11.60
N ARG A 570 -5.70 -1.18 10.74
CA ARG A 570 -4.28 -1.19 10.35
C ARG A 570 -3.86 0.04 9.53
N GLY A 571 -4.81 0.71 8.88
CA GLY A 571 -4.58 1.97 8.16
C GLY A 571 -4.49 3.18 9.09
N ASN A 572 -4.88 3.03 10.36
CA ASN A 572 -4.83 4.12 11.33
C ASN A 572 -3.52 4.11 12.11
N GLU A 573 -2.60 5.00 11.74
CA GLU A 573 -1.25 5.12 12.33
C GLU A 573 -1.24 5.27 13.85
N ARG A 574 -2.28 5.90 14.44
CA ARG A 574 -2.38 6.09 15.90
C ARG A 574 -2.54 4.78 16.66
N VAL A 575 -3.14 3.77 16.02
CA VAL A 575 -3.45 2.47 16.64
C VAL A 575 -2.77 1.29 15.96
N ALA A 576 -2.12 1.48 14.81
CA ALA A 576 -1.47 0.41 14.05
C ALA A 576 -0.49 -0.42 14.90
N GLY A 577 0.17 0.19 15.89
CA GLY A 577 1.06 -0.52 16.83
C GLY A 577 0.37 -1.55 17.75
N TYR A 578 -0.96 -1.53 17.86
CA TYR A 578 -1.74 -2.55 18.57
C TYR A 578 -2.14 -3.74 17.68
N SER A 579 -1.94 -3.64 16.36
CA SER A 579 -2.21 -4.73 15.42
C SER A 579 -1.03 -5.71 15.45
N ASP A 580 -1.17 -6.82 16.21
CA ASP A 580 -0.15 -7.85 16.27
C ASP A 580 -0.73 -9.23 15.91
N PRO A 581 -0.28 -9.86 14.80
CA PRO A 581 -0.75 -11.18 14.41
C PRO A 581 -0.32 -12.31 15.37
N PHE A 582 0.68 -12.09 16.23
CA PHE A 582 1.10 -13.04 17.28
C PHE A 582 0.31 -12.86 18.58
N HIS A 583 -0.71 -12.01 18.60
CA HIS A 583 -1.56 -11.85 19.76
C HIS A 583 -2.22 -13.19 20.16
N PRO A 584 -2.17 -13.62 21.44
CA PRO A 584 -2.67 -14.94 21.84
C PRO A 584 -4.14 -15.20 21.48
N ALA A 585 -4.99 -14.16 21.46
CA ALA A 585 -6.37 -14.30 20.98
C ALA A 585 -6.45 -14.71 19.50
N VAL A 586 -5.59 -14.14 18.65
CA VAL A 586 -5.52 -14.48 17.23
C VAL A 586 -5.03 -15.91 17.07
N LEU A 587 -3.94 -16.30 17.75
CA LEU A 587 -3.41 -17.67 17.69
C LEU A 587 -4.43 -18.73 18.13
N ARG A 588 -5.23 -18.42 19.17
CA ARG A 588 -6.33 -19.30 19.61
C ARG A 588 -7.44 -19.40 18.56
N LEU A 589 -7.76 -18.31 17.85
CA LEU A 589 -8.71 -18.36 16.73
C LEU A 589 -8.16 -19.19 15.58
N LEU A 590 -6.87 -19.04 15.22
CA LEU A 590 -6.23 -19.89 14.21
C LEU A 590 -6.38 -21.38 14.57
N LYS A 591 -6.05 -21.74 15.81
CA LYS A 591 -6.19 -23.11 16.29
C LYS A 591 -7.64 -23.60 16.22
N LEU A 592 -8.60 -22.79 16.67
CA LEU A 592 -10.01 -23.13 16.66
C LEU A 592 -10.52 -23.42 15.23
N VAL A 593 -10.09 -22.61 14.26
CA VAL A 593 -10.46 -22.78 12.85
C VAL A 593 -9.87 -24.06 12.27
N ILE A 594 -8.57 -24.30 12.51
CA ILE A 594 -7.89 -25.50 12.02
C ILE A 594 -8.50 -26.76 12.62
N ASP A 595 -8.67 -26.81 13.95
CA ASP A 595 -9.26 -27.96 14.64
C ASP A 595 -10.71 -28.21 14.16
N GLY A 596 -11.50 -27.15 13.99
CA GLY A 596 -12.90 -27.23 13.53
C GLY A 596 -13.04 -27.76 12.10
N ALA A 597 -12.16 -27.31 11.20
CA ALA A 597 -12.09 -27.80 9.82
C ALA A 597 -11.65 -29.27 9.74
N HIS A 598 -10.57 -29.62 10.43
CA HIS A 598 -10.04 -30.98 10.45
C HIS A 598 -11.02 -31.98 11.05
N ALA A 599 -11.79 -31.57 12.07
CA ALA A 599 -12.86 -32.40 12.64
C ALA A 599 -13.98 -32.72 11.64
N ALA A 600 -14.22 -31.85 10.65
CA ALA A 600 -15.16 -32.07 9.55
C ALA A 600 -14.51 -32.72 8.31
N GLY A 601 -13.18 -32.90 8.30
CA GLY A 601 -12.44 -33.53 7.21
C GLY A 601 -12.09 -32.60 6.05
N ILE A 602 -12.17 -31.29 6.23
CA ILE A 602 -11.71 -30.30 5.23
C ILE A 602 -10.36 -29.70 5.63
N TRP A 603 -9.63 -29.17 4.66
CA TRP A 603 -8.30 -28.58 4.86
C TRP A 603 -8.36 -27.07 5.06
N VAL A 604 -7.30 -26.49 5.64
CA VAL A 604 -7.18 -25.07 5.94
C VAL A 604 -5.90 -24.46 5.37
N GLY A 605 -6.08 -23.44 4.54
CA GLY A 605 -5.01 -22.55 4.09
C GLY A 605 -4.92 -21.25 4.90
N LEU A 606 -3.85 -20.49 4.71
CA LEU A 606 -3.69 -19.12 5.22
C LEU A 606 -3.06 -18.26 4.13
N CYS A 607 -3.75 -17.17 3.75
CA CYS A 607 -3.31 -16.27 2.69
C CYS A 607 -2.94 -14.86 3.16
N GLY A 608 -3.09 -14.57 4.46
CA GLY A 608 -2.59 -13.32 5.05
C GLY A 608 -1.07 -13.31 5.22
N GLU A 609 -0.50 -12.13 5.49
CA GLU A 609 0.96 -11.93 5.51
C GLU A 609 1.70 -12.83 6.50
N LEU A 610 1.01 -13.26 7.56
CA LEU A 610 1.55 -14.17 8.57
C LEU A 610 2.07 -15.49 7.96
N ALA A 611 1.49 -15.98 6.85
CA ALA A 611 1.94 -17.23 6.21
C ALA A 611 3.37 -17.15 5.68
N GLY A 612 3.82 -15.95 5.28
CA GLY A 612 5.15 -15.72 4.71
C GLY A 612 6.20 -15.30 5.73
N GLN A 613 5.83 -15.08 7.01
CA GLN A 613 6.77 -14.63 8.04
C GLN A 613 7.61 -15.81 8.56
N PRO A 614 8.95 -15.79 8.40
CA PRO A 614 9.82 -16.90 8.78
C PRO A 614 9.60 -17.43 10.21
N GLU A 615 9.40 -16.55 11.17
CA GLU A 615 9.16 -16.87 12.58
C GLU A 615 7.79 -17.48 12.85
N ALA A 616 6.78 -17.22 12.00
CA ALA A 616 5.43 -17.76 12.15
C ALA A 616 5.27 -19.16 11.57
N ILE A 617 6.08 -19.53 10.58
CA ILE A 617 5.97 -20.81 9.87
C ILE A 617 6.03 -22.03 10.82
N PRO A 618 6.99 -22.13 11.77
CA PRO A 618 7.03 -23.27 12.70
C PRO A 618 5.76 -23.36 13.56
N LEU A 619 5.25 -22.21 14.00
CA LEU A 619 4.02 -22.10 14.78
C LEU A 619 2.80 -22.57 13.95
N LEU A 620 2.61 -22.03 12.75
CA LEU A 620 1.49 -22.36 11.87
C LEU A 620 1.51 -23.84 11.46
N LEU A 621 2.69 -24.38 11.14
CA LEU A 621 2.87 -25.80 10.85
C LEU A 621 2.47 -26.67 12.04
N GLY A 622 2.86 -26.26 13.25
CA GLY A 622 2.54 -26.94 14.51
C GLY A 622 1.07 -26.87 14.90
N LEU A 623 0.39 -25.76 14.57
CA LEU A 623 -1.06 -25.61 14.72
C LEU A 623 -1.84 -26.55 13.81
N GLY A 624 -1.20 -27.05 12.74
CA GLY A 624 -1.80 -28.01 11.83
C GLY A 624 -2.15 -27.43 10.46
N LEU A 625 -1.72 -26.21 10.10
CA LEU A 625 -2.04 -25.61 8.80
C LEU A 625 -1.64 -26.51 7.61
N ASP A 626 -2.50 -26.58 6.58
CA ASP A 626 -2.33 -27.47 5.43
C ASP A 626 -1.74 -26.74 4.21
N GLU A 627 -2.11 -25.48 3.99
CA GLU A 627 -1.67 -24.65 2.87
C GLU A 627 -1.14 -23.27 3.35
N PHE A 628 0.04 -22.88 2.89
CA PHE A 628 0.66 -21.58 3.14
C PHE A 628 0.66 -20.77 1.85
N SER A 629 -0.17 -19.72 1.78
CA SER A 629 -0.24 -18.82 0.62
C SER A 629 0.40 -17.47 0.95
N MET A 630 1.44 -17.10 0.20
CA MET A 630 2.31 -15.96 0.53
C MET A 630 2.83 -15.25 -0.72
N GLU A 631 3.51 -14.12 -0.53
CA GLU A 631 4.22 -13.45 -1.62
C GLU A 631 5.27 -14.39 -2.27
N PRO A 632 5.41 -14.42 -3.61
CA PRO A 632 6.26 -15.39 -4.29
C PRO A 632 7.72 -15.43 -3.79
N ALA A 633 8.28 -14.26 -3.44
CA ALA A 633 9.64 -14.14 -2.94
C ALA A 633 9.88 -14.86 -1.59
N ALA A 634 8.83 -15.08 -0.79
CA ALA A 634 8.93 -15.76 0.51
C ALA A 634 8.94 -17.29 0.39
N ILE A 635 8.41 -17.85 -0.72
CA ILE A 635 8.22 -19.29 -0.92
C ILE A 635 9.50 -20.11 -0.72
N PRO A 636 10.67 -19.74 -1.29
CA PRO A 636 11.88 -20.53 -1.12
C PRO A 636 12.33 -20.65 0.34
N ARG A 637 12.28 -19.55 1.08
CA ARG A 637 12.65 -19.53 2.50
C ARG A 637 11.63 -20.31 3.33
N ALA A 638 10.34 -20.20 3.02
CA ALA A 638 9.30 -20.94 3.72
C ALA A 638 9.46 -22.45 3.58
N LYS A 639 9.67 -22.94 2.34
CA LYS A 639 9.94 -24.36 2.07
C LYS A 639 11.20 -24.85 2.77
N GLN A 640 12.25 -24.04 2.81
CA GLN A 640 13.48 -24.37 3.53
C GLN A 640 13.23 -24.55 5.04
N ILE A 641 12.46 -23.65 5.67
CA ILE A 641 12.12 -23.74 7.10
C ILE A 641 11.28 -24.99 7.38
N ILE A 642 10.24 -25.25 6.57
CA ILE A 642 9.39 -26.44 6.69
C ILE A 642 10.24 -27.72 6.61
N ALA A 643 11.15 -27.80 5.64
CA ALA A 643 12.03 -28.95 5.44
C ALA A 643 13.06 -29.15 6.58
N GLN A 644 13.22 -28.18 7.47
CA GLN A 644 14.10 -28.25 8.64
C GLN A 644 13.38 -28.68 9.92
N LEU A 645 12.07 -28.85 9.91
CA LEU A 645 11.28 -29.19 11.09
C LEU A 645 10.70 -30.59 10.96
N THR A 646 10.59 -31.31 12.07
CA THR A 646 9.65 -32.43 12.20
C THR A 646 8.28 -31.94 12.63
N THR A 647 7.25 -32.74 12.37
CA THR A 647 5.87 -32.42 12.77
C THR A 647 5.75 -32.26 14.29
N GLU A 648 6.46 -33.09 15.06
CA GLU A 648 6.45 -33.04 16.52
C GLU A 648 7.16 -31.78 17.07
N GLU A 649 8.30 -31.37 16.49
CA GLU A 649 8.97 -30.12 16.88
C GLU A 649 8.07 -28.90 16.64
N ALA A 650 7.43 -28.83 15.46
CA ALA A 650 6.49 -27.77 15.14
C ALA A 650 5.31 -27.76 16.12
N ARG A 651 4.73 -28.93 16.44
CA ARG A 651 3.63 -29.05 17.40
C ARG A 651 4.01 -28.55 18.79
N GLN A 652 5.21 -28.88 19.29
CA GLN A 652 5.71 -28.37 20.57
C GLN A 652 5.89 -26.85 20.56
N ILE A 653 6.34 -26.27 19.44
CA ILE A 653 6.42 -24.81 19.29
C ILE A 653 5.02 -24.19 19.40
N ALA A 654 4.03 -24.75 18.72
CA ALA A 654 2.66 -24.24 18.77
C ALA A 654 2.00 -24.38 20.14
N ASP A 655 2.13 -25.55 20.77
CA ASP A 655 1.56 -25.82 22.10
C ASP A 655 2.10 -24.84 23.15
N GLU A 656 3.42 -24.58 23.14
CA GLU A 656 4.04 -23.61 24.05
C GLU A 656 3.59 -22.18 23.72
N ALA A 657 3.57 -21.79 22.44
CA ALA A 657 3.18 -20.45 22.01
C ALA A 657 1.75 -20.07 22.46
N LEU A 658 0.83 -21.04 22.49
CA LEU A 658 -0.55 -20.86 22.92
C LEU A 658 -0.71 -20.64 24.44
N THR A 659 0.33 -20.91 25.23
CA THR A 659 0.31 -20.73 26.70
C THR A 659 0.63 -19.28 27.11
N PHE A 660 1.29 -18.51 26.25
CA PHE A 660 1.68 -17.13 26.55
C PHE A 660 0.48 -16.18 26.65
N SER A 661 0.67 -15.10 27.39
CA SER A 661 -0.36 -14.10 27.65
C SER A 661 -0.20 -12.84 26.80
N THR A 662 0.95 -12.65 26.15
CA THR A 662 1.23 -11.47 25.32
C THR A 662 1.94 -11.82 24.00
N ALA A 663 1.73 -11.01 22.96
CA ALA A 663 2.40 -11.20 21.67
C ALA A 663 3.94 -11.10 21.78
N ARG A 664 4.43 -10.23 22.68
CA ARG A 664 5.86 -10.08 22.97
C ARG A 664 6.50 -11.37 23.50
N GLU A 665 5.81 -12.07 24.41
CA GLU A 665 6.29 -13.37 24.92
C GLU A 665 6.34 -14.42 23.80
N VAL A 666 5.33 -14.44 22.94
CA VAL A 666 5.30 -15.33 21.76
C VAL A 666 6.49 -15.05 20.83
N ARG A 667 6.74 -13.79 20.46
CA ARG A 667 7.86 -13.43 19.59
C ARG A 667 9.21 -13.78 20.21
N ALA A 668 9.42 -13.41 21.47
CA ALA A 668 10.66 -13.74 22.18
C ALA A 668 10.91 -15.26 22.21
N TYR A 669 9.85 -16.05 22.41
CA TYR A 669 9.93 -17.50 22.33
C TYR A 669 10.33 -17.99 20.92
N LEU A 670 9.66 -17.51 19.87
CA LEU A 670 9.94 -17.91 18.49
C LEU A 670 11.36 -17.51 18.05
N GLU A 671 11.83 -16.34 18.44
CA GLU A 671 13.21 -15.88 18.19
C GLU A 671 14.25 -16.81 18.80
N THR A 672 14.04 -17.25 20.05
CA THR A 672 14.98 -18.20 20.69
C THR A 672 15.04 -19.55 19.98
N ARG A 673 13.93 -20.00 19.40
CA ARG A 673 13.86 -21.27 18.64
C ARG A 673 14.50 -21.15 17.26
N ALA A 674 14.35 -20.01 16.60
CA ALA A 674 15.03 -19.72 15.35
C ALA A 674 16.55 -19.71 15.53
N ALA A 675 17.06 -19.10 16.62
CA ALA A 675 18.50 -19.02 16.91
C ALA A 675 19.16 -20.37 17.27
N THR A 676 18.38 -21.36 17.73
CA THR A 676 18.89 -22.72 18.01
C THR A 676 18.94 -23.65 16.79
N SER A 677 18.45 -23.19 15.64
CA SER A 677 18.37 -23.99 14.39
C SER A 677 19.48 -23.65 13.37
N ASP A 678 20.27 -22.60 13.62
CA ASP A 678 21.53 -22.27 12.95
C ASP A 678 22.74 -22.90 13.68
#